data_AF-A0A6P0SLZ0-F1
#
_entry.id   AF-A0A6P0SLZ0-F1
#
_cell.length_a   1.000
_cell.length_b   1.000
_cell.length_c   1.000
_cell.angle_alpha   90.00
_cell.angle_beta   90.00
_cell.angle_gamma   90.00
#
_symmetry.space_group_name_H-M   'P 1'
#
loop_
_entity.id
_entity.type
_entity.pdbx_description
1 polymer ?
#
loop_
_entity_poly.entity_id
_entity_poly.type
_entity_poly.pdbx_seq_one_letter_code
_entity_poly.pdbx_strand_id
1 'polypeptide(L)'
;VLQASNDIVIDDLEDNELNLKSGSEVMVFTADADRDGVGDFRMEDTSFDTIRTHGRNIAITGANITVGNIDTSIPPVGDTGELLETATVISDSPGVPFEFIFISGAISEETDVDLYQIFLTGGGNFSARTTEGTELDTQLFLFDEEGIGIYANDDDTDCGGCVQSFLPPGTPLTPTEPGIYYLAISGFGVEPVSEAGDIFPDGDDTGDFTSIDEADELGSDSPLVGWEDRSGFDIGEYTIILTGVEAEISTFTEFNESAQIADSGSISLNATNGTIRTNDLQTISIGGEGGSITLQATEDIVLDESLVRTYGVRGGGDLTVTSRNLSMNDADILAVAARTGNAGDVTITVTDTVDVSQSILSTGVIPNATGNGGDLTIDTQNLIIRDGSQVGSGTYGDGDGGTVTIRAQEIDVVGIGEVELLVETSNNNSSFSGLFTDVLPRATGDGGTIFIDTERLRVREGASINTSTAGEGDGGLISIQAKEIEVIGTSPDGQFRSNLIAGVNRRATGNGGNLTIDTERLTVGDGAELRASTSGVGNAGNVEINATERVTLSGFSPALGFSSAISANTESRATGIGGEIFIETPTLSLDNGAVITAISQSDASAGEISLDVDTLALIDGAQIFTSSFKGGDAGNITINASENITLSGIDPTYNERLARVGRNSVDPDGSASAIASRATQTGKAGSLNLNTKTFSASGRALVTVSSTGTGVAGTLDISADTIQLDNGFLNAKTSAGDQGNITLSNAKLIFLRNNSEITTNARDTATGGNITITTDFLVTSKGSKISANAILGRGGNITISAIGIFSDRSSKITASSQLGIDGSVTLNTPEVNPAQALDKLPVDVVDTSNQIITDCAANSVNSFLVTGKGGIPANPAGVLRGQVVVPDLRLMVDQGTTQLSNRTISNRRRSRSWRKRTLGYNSPDQAQPITKKKSPIIEAQGWIINEQGIVELVPYPAQGNYSSWNSSFNYSCFRE
;
A
#
# COMPACT_ATOMS: atom_id res chain seq x y z
N VAL A 1 4.72 11.46 47.75
CA VAL A 1 4.46 12.80 47.18
C VAL A 1 5.68 13.68 47.43
N LEU A 2 6.36 14.09 46.36
CA LEU A 2 7.47 15.06 46.36
C LEU A 2 6.97 16.33 45.63
N GLN A 3 7.14 17.51 46.22
CA GLN A 3 6.69 18.77 45.64
C GLN A 3 7.77 19.84 45.79
N ALA A 4 8.01 20.58 44.72
CA ALA A 4 8.93 21.72 44.69
C ALA A 4 8.28 22.89 43.95
N SER A 5 8.58 24.12 44.39
CA SER A 5 8.20 25.37 43.70
C SER A 5 9.24 25.80 42.64
N ASN A 6 10.17 24.92 42.30
CA ASN A 6 11.18 25.08 41.25
C ASN A 6 11.47 23.67 40.70
N ASP A 7 12.67 23.45 40.16
CA ASP A 7 13.04 22.19 39.51
C ASP A 7 13.12 21.01 40.50
N ILE A 8 12.71 19.84 40.01
CA ILE A 8 13.07 18.54 40.56
C ILE A 8 14.08 17.94 39.60
N VAL A 9 15.30 17.73 40.07
CA VAL A 9 16.38 17.11 39.29
C VAL A 9 16.72 15.77 39.91
N ILE A 10 16.76 14.73 39.08
CA ILE A 10 17.40 13.46 39.38
C ILE A 10 18.76 13.52 38.69
N ASP A 11 19.82 13.57 39.49
CA ASP A 11 21.19 13.45 39.01
C ASP A 11 21.41 12.02 38.47
N ASP A 12 22.39 11.89 37.58
CA ASP A 12 22.86 10.62 37.00
C ASP A 12 22.97 9.51 38.05
N LEU A 13 22.32 8.36 37.80
CA LEU A 13 22.25 7.26 38.75
C LEU A 13 23.44 6.31 38.52
N GLU A 14 24.24 6.08 39.56
CA GLU A 14 25.45 5.22 39.45
C GLU A 14 25.13 3.78 39.01
N ASP A 15 23.91 3.30 39.28
CA ASP A 15 23.37 1.97 38.94
C ASP A 15 22.25 2.04 37.88
N ASN A 16 22.12 3.17 37.18
CA ASN A 16 21.06 3.42 36.19
C ASN A 16 19.61 3.24 36.72
N GLU A 17 19.37 3.08 38.02
CA GLU A 17 18.05 2.67 38.53
C GLU A 17 17.62 3.37 39.82
N LEU A 18 16.47 4.05 39.76
CA LEU A 18 15.75 4.53 40.94
C LEU A 18 14.68 3.52 41.34
N ASN A 19 15.06 2.56 42.17
CA ASN A 19 14.19 1.48 42.63
C ASN A 19 13.26 1.90 43.77
N LEU A 20 11.95 1.97 43.49
CA LEU A 20 10.91 2.36 44.45
C LEU A 20 10.09 1.14 44.88
N LYS A 21 9.74 1.09 46.17
CA LYS A 21 8.96 -0.02 46.73
C LYS A 21 7.56 -0.10 46.11
N SER A 22 7.15 -1.33 45.82
CA SER A 22 5.79 -1.67 45.39
C SER A 22 4.72 -1.16 46.36
N GLY A 23 3.51 -0.95 45.85
CA GLY A 23 2.37 -0.51 46.66
C GLY A 23 1.18 -0.05 45.80
N SER A 24 0.04 0.18 46.44
CA SER A 24 -1.22 0.52 45.76
C SER A 24 -1.53 2.02 45.67
N GLU A 25 -0.70 2.87 46.28
CA GLU A 25 -0.87 4.34 46.25
C GLU A 25 -0.06 4.97 45.12
N VAL A 26 -0.51 6.10 44.56
CA VAL A 26 0.20 6.81 43.49
C VAL A 26 1.43 7.56 44.01
N MET A 27 2.56 7.43 43.33
CA MET A 27 3.74 8.27 43.53
C MET A 27 3.61 9.55 42.72
N VAL A 28 3.71 10.69 43.40
CA VAL A 28 3.48 12.00 42.79
C VAL A 28 4.72 12.85 42.93
N PHE A 29 5.25 13.32 41.80
CA PHE A 29 6.27 14.36 41.69
C PHE A 29 5.62 15.61 41.10
N THR A 30 5.79 16.76 41.75
CA THR A 30 5.28 18.05 41.25
C THR A 30 6.38 19.08 41.32
N ALA A 31 7.08 19.27 40.20
CA ALA A 31 7.84 20.47 39.92
C ALA A 31 6.84 21.58 39.52
N ASP A 32 7.10 22.83 39.87
CA ASP A 32 6.13 23.94 39.74
C ASP A 32 4.83 23.75 40.60
N ALA A 33 5.00 23.45 41.89
CA ALA A 33 3.87 23.26 42.80
C ALA A 33 3.00 24.52 43.01
N ASP A 34 3.56 25.71 42.78
CA ASP A 34 2.89 27.01 42.84
C ASP A 34 2.28 27.47 41.50
N ARG A 35 2.52 26.74 40.41
CA ARG A 35 1.91 26.91 39.08
C ARG A 35 2.19 28.29 38.48
N ASP A 36 3.40 28.80 38.66
CA ASP A 36 3.83 30.05 38.04
C ASP A 36 4.46 29.82 36.65
N GLY A 37 4.56 28.55 36.22
CA GLY A 37 5.14 28.13 34.96
C GLY A 37 6.65 27.92 35.03
N VAL A 38 7.23 27.85 36.23
CA VAL A 38 8.65 27.61 36.49
C VAL A 38 8.82 26.40 37.41
N GLY A 39 9.67 25.46 37.01
CA GLY A 39 9.95 24.25 37.78
C GLY A 39 9.87 23.03 36.90
N ASP A 40 11.00 22.66 36.31
CA ASP A 40 11.11 21.52 35.42
C ASP A 40 11.32 20.23 36.21
N PHE A 41 10.82 19.11 35.68
CA PHE A 41 11.28 17.79 36.12
C PHE A 41 12.34 17.31 35.13
N ARG A 42 13.56 17.01 35.61
CA ARG A 42 14.69 16.62 34.75
C ARG A 42 15.47 15.44 35.32
N MET A 43 15.71 14.42 34.49
CA MET A 43 16.80 13.45 34.67
C MET A 43 18.03 13.91 33.87
N GLU A 44 19.22 13.79 34.45
CA GLU A 44 20.46 14.22 33.79
C GLU A 44 20.92 13.25 32.69
N ASP A 45 20.87 11.95 32.95
CA ASP A 45 20.97 10.90 31.93
C ASP A 45 19.56 10.44 31.57
N THR A 46 19.24 10.43 30.27
CA THR A 46 17.94 9.97 29.76
C THR A 46 18.06 8.70 28.93
N SER A 47 19.27 8.23 28.68
CA SER A 47 19.54 7.07 27.83
C SER A 47 19.45 5.77 28.62
N PHE A 48 19.89 5.77 29.87
CA PHE A 48 19.99 4.55 30.69
C PHE A 48 19.16 4.60 31.98
N ASP A 49 19.12 5.77 32.64
CA ASP A 49 18.45 5.91 33.93
C ASP A 49 16.97 5.54 33.87
N THR A 50 16.56 4.67 34.80
CA THR A 50 15.21 4.10 34.88
C THR A 50 14.57 4.34 36.24
N ILE A 51 13.35 4.87 36.27
CA ILE A 51 12.53 4.93 37.48
C ILE A 51 11.64 3.67 37.55
N ARG A 52 11.93 2.77 38.49
CA ARG A 52 11.16 1.53 38.69
C ARG A 52 10.18 1.62 39.86
N THR A 53 8.93 1.22 39.63
CA THR A 53 7.86 1.36 40.64
C THR A 53 7.22 0.05 41.08
N HIS A 54 7.49 -1.06 40.40
CA HIS A 54 7.03 -2.40 40.75
C HIS A 54 5.49 -2.49 40.90
N GLY A 55 4.75 -2.21 39.83
CA GLY A 55 3.28 -2.23 39.82
C GLY A 55 2.59 -0.98 40.36
N ARG A 56 3.35 0.05 40.76
CA ARG A 56 2.80 1.25 41.41
C ARG A 56 2.62 2.41 40.44
N ASN A 57 1.47 3.07 40.48
CA ASN A 57 1.23 4.25 39.63
C ASN A 57 2.22 5.38 39.93
N ILE A 58 2.65 6.09 38.88
CA ILE A 58 3.49 7.29 38.97
C ILE A 58 2.87 8.45 38.19
N ALA A 59 2.91 9.63 38.78
CA ALA A 59 2.46 10.88 38.21
C ALA A 59 3.52 11.96 38.38
N ILE A 60 3.98 12.53 37.26
CA ILE A 60 4.97 13.61 37.22
C ILE A 60 4.32 14.84 36.61
N THR A 61 4.44 15.98 37.29
CA THR A 61 4.02 17.29 36.80
C THR A 61 5.19 18.25 36.89
N GLY A 62 5.39 19.06 35.86
CA GLY A 62 6.42 20.10 35.79
C GLY A 62 6.09 21.14 34.73
N ALA A 63 6.81 22.25 34.70
CA ALA A 63 6.70 23.23 33.61
C ALA A 63 7.13 22.58 32.28
N ASN A 64 8.33 22.02 32.25
CA ASN A 64 8.80 21.03 31.27
C ASN A 64 9.08 19.70 31.96
N ILE A 65 9.06 18.61 31.19
CA ILE A 65 9.46 17.28 31.66
C ILE A 65 10.51 16.72 30.71
N THR A 66 11.64 16.30 31.27
CA THR A 66 12.66 15.51 30.58
C THR A 66 12.99 14.33 31.48
N VAL A 67 12.64 13.13 31.04
CA VAL A 67 12.77 11.90 31.80
C VAL A 67 13.45 10.85 30.93
N GLY A 68 14.24 9.96 31.54
CA GLY A 68 14.77 8.78 30.86
C GLY A 68 13.69 7.72 30.73
N ASN A 69 13.93 6.58 31.35
CA ASN A 69 13.01 5.45 31.34
C ASN A 69 12.09 5.46 32.58
N ILE A 70 10.85 5.01 32.44
CA ILE A 70 9.95 4.72 33.57
C ILE A 70 9.34 3.33 33.37
N ASP A 71 9.47 2.51 34.39
CA ASP A 71 8.93 1.16 34.40
C ASP A 71 8.04 0.93 35.63
N THR A 72 6.77 0.68 35.37
CA THR A 72 5.76 0.35 36.39
C THR A 72 5.33 -1.11 36.35
N SER A 73 6.08 -1.94 35.62
CA SER A 73 5.81 -3.36 35.44
C SER A 73 5.82 -4.11 36.78
N ILE A 74 5.15 -5.26 36.79
CA ILE A 74 5.22 -6.19 37.91
C ILE A 74 6.21 -7.28 37.54
N PRO A 75 7.34 -7.41 38.26
CA PRO A 75 8.28 -8.48 37.98
C PRO A 75 7.66 -9.86 38.23
N PRO A 76 8.07 -10.90 37.49
CA PRO A 76 7.75 -12.28 37.83
C PRO A 76 8.20 -12.61 39.26
N VAL A 77 7.40 -13.40 39.97
CA VAL A 77 7.76 -13.86 41.33
C VAL A 77 8.84 -14.94 41.17
N GLY A 78 10.05 -14.66 41.65
CA GLY A 78 11.25 -15.49 41.48
C GLY A 78 11.30 -16.74 42.38
N ASP A 79 10.69 -17.83 41.93
CA ASP A 79 11.25 -19.17 42.18
C ASP A 79 10.91 -20.08 40.99
N THR A 80 11.60 -19.91 39.86
CA THR A 80 11.41 -20.78 38.69
C THR A 80 11.98 -22.19 38.94
N GLY A 81 12.40 -22.50 40.17
CA GLY A 81 12.82 -23.82 40.64
C GLY A 81 14.25 -24.16 40.24
N GLU A 82 15.02 -24.76 41.15
CA GLU A 82 16.47 -25.00 40.97
C GLU A 82 16.81 -26.42 40.47
N LEU A 83 15.86 -27.35 40.47
CA LEU A 83 16.08 -28.77 40.15
C LEU A 83 15.07 -29.25 39.11
N LEU A 84 15.38 -30.34 38.40
CA LEU A 84 14.51 -30.90 37.35
C LEU A 84 13.06 -31.13 37.83
N GLU A 85 12.87 -31.49 39.10
CA GLU A 85 11.54 -31.73 39.69
C GLU A 85 10.76 -30.45 40.03
N THR A 86 11.44 -29.32 40.17
CA THR A 86 10.86 -28.00 40.45
C THR A 86 10.90 -27.06 39.24
N ALA A 87 11.51 -27.49 38.13
CA ALA A 87 11.66 -26.69 36.93
C ALA A 87 10.30 -26.20 36.39
N THR A 88 10.28 -24.93 35.96
CA THR A 88 9.07 -24.37 35.35
C THR A 88 8.92 -24.86 33.92
N VAL A 89 7.75 -25.41 33.60
CA VAL A 89 7.44 -25.86 32.25
C VAL A 89 7.03 -24.68 31.39
N ILE A 90 7.77 -24.42 30.31
CA ILE A 90 7.31 -23.49 29.27
C ILE A 90 6.11 -24.13 28.55
N SER A 91 4.90 -23.58 28.77
CA SER A 91 3.65 -24.12 28.23
C SER A 91 2.90 -23.09 27.39
N ASP A 92 2.51 -23.48 26.17
CA ASP A 92 1.68 -22.71 25.23
C ASP A 92 0.79 -23.65 24.37
N SER A 93 -0.10 -23.05 23.58
CA SER A 93 -1.11 -23.75 22.76
C SER A 93 -0.49 -24.52 21.57
N PRO A 94 -1.12 -25.60 21.05
CA PRO A 94 -0.45 -26.63 20.25
C PRO A 94 0.05 -26.20 18.86
N GLY A 95 1.25 -26.66 18.48
CA GLY A 95 1.51 -27.21 17.15
C GLY A 95 2.17 -26.31 16.09
N VAL A 96 2.87 -25.24 16.49
CA VAL A 96 3.68 -24.45 15.56
C VAL A 96 5.00 -24.06 16.24
N PRO A 97 6.17 -24.33 15.64
CA PRO A 97 7.44 -23.85 16.20
C PRO A 97 7.44 -22.31 16.18
N PHE A 98 7.77 -21.72 17.32
CA PHE A 98 8.04 -20.29 17.45
C PHE A 98 9.34 -19.95 16.69
N GLU A 99 9.42 -18.74 16.14
CA GLU A 99 10.72 -18.22 15.66
C GLU A 99 11.55 -17.71 16.84
N PHE A 100 10.88 -17.17 17.89
CA PHE A 100 11.48 -16.78 19.17
C PHE A 100 10.49 -17.03 20.34
N ILE A 101 10.97 -17.55 21.48
CA ILE A 101 10.27 -17.59 22.77
C ILE A 101 11.05 -16.70 23.74
N PHE A 102 10.37 -15.83 24.50
CA PHE A 102 10.99 -15.04 25.56
C PHE A 102 10.70 -15.68 26.91
N ILE A 103 11.74 -15.90 27.71
CA ILE A 103 11.61 -16.16 29.14
C ILE A 103 12.22 -15.00 29.90
N SER A 104 11.58 -14.61 31.00
CA SER A 104 12.06 -13.53 31.86
C SER A 104 11.90 -13.97 33.30
N GLY A 105 12.90 -13.65 34.11
CA GLY A 105 12.98 -14.02 35.51
C GLY A 105 13.90 -13.07 36.27
N ALA A 106 14.15 -13.37 37.53
CA ALA A 106 15.05 -12.59 38.36
C ALA A 106 15.81 -13.52 39.28
N ILE A 107 17.13 -13.42 39.26
CA ILE A 107 18.01 -14.04 40.25
C ILE A 107 17.93 -13.16 41.50
N SER A 108 17.09 -13.58 42.44
CA SER A 108 16.60 -12.74 43.54
C SER A 108 17.43 -12.84 44.82
N GLU A 109 18.26 -13.88 44.94
CA GLU A 109 19.23 -14.07 46.01
C GLU A 109 20.46 -14.87 45.54
N GLU A 110 21.52 -14.88 46.34
CA GLU A 110 22.86 -15.38 45.97
C GLU A 110 22.90 -16.87 45.53
N THR A 111 21.88 -17.65 45.87
CA THR A 111 21.77 -19.07 45.53
C THR A 111 20.66 -19.36 44.52
N ASP A 112 19.97 -18.32 44.05
CA ASP A 112 18.82 -18.45 43.17
C ASP A 112 19.27 -18.91 41.78
N VAL A 113 18.65 -19.97 41.29
CA VAL A 113 18.85 -20.50 39.95
C VAL A 113 17.51 -20.85 39.39
N ASP A 114 17.23 -20.32 38.20
CA ASP A 114 15.98 -20.55 37.51
C ASP A 114 16.16 -21.66 36.48
N LEU A 115 15.38 -22.75 36.62
CA LEU A 115 15.41 -23.89 35.71
C LEU A 115 14.10 -24.00 34.92
N TYR A 116 14.21 -23.99 33.59
CA TYR A 116 13.07 -24.14 32.69
C TYR A 116 13.09 -25.49 31.99
N GLN A 117 11.97 -26.22 32.01
CA GLN A 117 11.74 -27.36 31.12
C GLN A 117 11.30 -26.85 29.75
N ILE A 118 12.06 -27.20 28.71
CA ILE A 118 11.85 -26.78 27.32
C ILE A 118 11.72 -28.00 26.40
N PHE A 119 10.95 -27.89 25.31
CA PHE A 119 10.93 -28.94 24.28
C PHE A 119 11.68 -28.48 23.03
N LEU A 120 12.79 -29.12 22.69
CA LEU A 120 13.53 -28.77 21.47
C LEU A 120 12.86 -29.39 20.25
N THR A 121 12.76 -28.61 19.18
CA THR A 121 12.19 -29.03 17.88
C THR A 121 13.15 -29.89 17.04
N GLY A 122 14.41 -30.01 17.49
CA GLY A 122 15.48 -30.75 16.82
C GLY A 122 16.13 -29.99 15.65
N GLY A 123 16.95 -30.70 14.87
CA GLY A 123 17.64 -30.16 13.69
C GLY A 123 18.84 -29.25 13.98
N GLY A 124 19.25 -29.09 15.24
CA GLY A 124 20.41 -28.27 15.62
C GLY A 124 20.15 -26.77 15.60
N ASN A 125 18.88 -26.37 15.67
CA ASN A 125 18.44 -24.98 15.57
C ASN A 125 18.27 -24.26 16.92
N PHE A 126 18.47 -24.97 18.04
CA PHE A 126 18.29 -24.38 19.37
C PHE A 126 19.30 -23.28 19.63
N SER A 127 18.84 -22.14 20.14
CA SER A 127 19.71 -21.15 20.76
C SER A 127 19.03 -20.48 21.95
N ALA A 128 19.82 -20.00 22.90
CA ALA A 128 19.36 -19.24 24.05
C ALA A 128 20.31 -18.05 24.28
N ARG A 129 19.78 -16.84 24.37
CA ARG A 129 20.58 -15.60 24.46
C ARG A 129 20.00 -14.65 25.49
N THR A 130 20.83 -14.16 26.40
CA THR A 130 20.46 -13.03 27.27
C THR A 130 20.37 -11.74 26.45
N THR A 131 19.28 -10.97 26.59
CA THR A 131 19.07 -9.72 25.83
C THR A 131 20.06 -8.63 26.22
N GLU A 132 20.48 -7.81 25.25
CA GLU A 132 21.29 -6.60 25.52
C GLU A 132 20.48 -5.65 26.43
N GLY A 133 21.01 -5.32 27.61
CA GLY A 133 20.37 -4.42 28.58
C GLY A 133 20.29 -4.92 30.02
N THR A 134 20.67 -6.17 30.32
CA THR A 134 20.86 -6.59 31.73
C THR A 134 22.27 -6.26 32.22
N GLU A 135 22.40 -5.75 33.44
CA GLU A 135 23.70 -5.61 34.13
C GLU A 135 24.14 -6.94 34.78
N LEU A 136 23.26 -7.95 34.80
CA LEU A 136 23.54 -9.28 35.34
C LEU A 136 24.53 -10.02 34.43
N ASP A 137 25.65 -10.42 35.00
CA ASP A 137 26.55 -11.42 34.43
C ASP A 137 25.86 -12.78 34.56
N THR A 138 25.27 -13.26 33.47
CA THR A 138 24.48 -14.50 33.47
C THR A 138 25.34 -15.70 33.12
N GLN A 139 24.91 -16.89 33.52
CA GLN A 139 25.40 -18.17 32.98
C GLN A 139 24.22 -19.00 32.45
N LEU A 140 24.39 -19.61 31.27
CA LEU A 140 23.40 -20.50 30.68
C LEU A 140 23.90 -21.94 30.62
N PHE A 141 23.10 -22.88 31.12
CA PHE A 141 23.42 -24.31 31.10
C PHE A 141 22.28 -25.10 30.44
N LEU A 142 22.62 -25.97 29.49
CA LEU A 142 21.65 -26.88 28.88
C LEU A 142 21.86 -28.32 29.38
N PHE A 143 20.77 -28.95 29.83
CA PHE A 143 20.73 -30.35 30.25
C PHE A 143 19.74 -31.16 29.40
N ASP A 144 19.98 -32.46 29.27
CA ASP A 144 19.04 -33.40 28.64
C ASP A 144 17.85 -33.78 29.55
N GLU A 145 16.98 -34.68 29.09
CA GLU A 145 15.79 -35.10 29.83
C GLU A 145 16.10 -35.79 31.17
N GLU A 146 17.31 -36.35 31.33
CA GLU A 146 17.79 -36.96 32.56
C GLU A 146 18.57 -36.00 33.47
N GLY A 147 18.79 -34.75 33.04
CA GLY A 147 19.54 -33.75 33.79
C GLY A 147 21.05 -33.85 33.62
N ILE A 148 21.51 -34.54 32.58
CA ILE A 148 22.93 -34.62 32.22
C ILE A 148 23.31 -33.36 31.45
N GLY A 149 24.41 -32.71 31.82
CA GLY A 149 24.89 -31.49 31.16
C GLY A 149 25.27 -31.75 29.70
N ILE A 150 24.90 -30.84 28.82
CA ILE A 150 25.23 -30.89 27.39
C ILE A 150 26.30 -29.86 27.07
N TYR A 151 25.97 -28.59 27.26
CA TYR A 151 26.92 -27.49 27.11
C TYR A 151 26.43 -26.24 27.85
N ALA A 152 27.39 -25.41 28.24
CA ALA A 152 27.19 -24.18 28.95
C ALA A 152 27.89 -23.02 28.22
N ASN A 153 27.46 -21.80 28.51
CA ASN A 153 28.22 -20.61 28.13
C ASN A 153 27.92 -19.45 29.08
N ASP A 154 28.97 -18.74 29.44
CA ASP A 154 28.97 -17.59 30.34
C ASP A 154 28.84 -16.28 29.53
N ASP A 155 29.77 -16.01 28.60
CA ASP A 155 29.77 -14.80 27.76
C ASP A 155 29.50 -15.04 26.26
N ASP A 156 28.80 -14.10 25.62
CA ASP A 156 28.64 -14.07 24.18
C ASP A 156 29.91 -13.54 23.45
N THR A 157 30.54 -14.44 22.69
CA THR A 157 31.70 -14.09 21.83
C THR A 157 31.42 -13.02 20.77
N ASP A 158 30.17 -12.87 20.31
CA ASP A 158 29.85 -12.04 19.15
C ASP A 158 29.58 -10.56 19.50
N CYS A 159 29.37 -10.22 20.78
CA CYS A 159 29.09 -8.85 21.25
C CYS A 159 30.35 -8.02 21.63
N GLY A 160 31.55 -8.64 21.64
CA GLY A 160 32.81 -7.92 21.88
C GLY A 160 33.23 -7.76 23.35
N GLY A 161 32.85 -8.72 24.21
CA GLY A 161 33.22 -8.77 25.63
C GLY A 161 32.12 -8.28 26.57
N CYS A 162 30.86 -8.54 26.23
CA CYS A 162 29.72 -8.32 27.12
C CYS A 162 29.57 -9.52 28.08
N VAL A 163 28.95 -9.27 29.23
CA VAL A 163 28.67 -10.23 30.31
C VAL A 163 27.36 -11.02 30.07
N GLN A 164 26.84 -10.99 28.84
CA GLN A 164 25.59 -11.67 28.50
C GLN A 164 25.88 -13.03 27.88
N SER A 165 25.20 -14.06 28.36
CA SER A 165 25.39 -15.42 27.86
C SER A 165 24.71 -15.70 26.53
N PHE A 166 25.30 -16.64 25.80
CA PHE A 166 24.72 -17.15 24.56
C PHE A 166 25.04 -18.62 24.31
N LEU A 167 24.01 -19.46 24.21
CA LEU A 167 24.10 -20.80 23.64
C LEU A 167 23.77 -20.74 22.14
N PRO A 168 24.76 -20.79 21.22
CA PRO A 168 24.51 -20.64 19.79
C PRO A 168 23.92 -21.89 19.12
N PRO A 169 23.17 -21.71 18.02
CA PRO A 169 22.68 -22.82 17.23
C PRO A 169 23.77 -23.43 16.34
N GLY A 170 23.63 -24.71 15.99
CA GLY A 170 24.47 -25.38 15.00
C GLY A 170 25.90 -25.70 15.43
N THR A 171 26.17 -25.75 16.74
CA THR A 171 27.44 -26.27 17.27
C THR A 171 27.44 -27.80 17.26
N PRO A 172 28.61 -28.46 17.42
CA PRO A 172 28.65 -29.91 17.61
C PRO A 172 27.91 -30.42 18.87
N LEU A 173 27.68 -29.54 19.85
CA LEU A 173 27.02 -29.84 21.13
C LEU A 173 25.50 -29.54 21.08
N THR A 174 25.05 -28.69 20.16
CA THR A 174 23.63 -28.35 20.01
C THR A 174 22.80 -29.59 19.66
N PRO A 175 21.76 -29.93 20.45
CA PRO A 175 20.95 -31.12 20.20
C PRO A 175 20.27 -31.11 18.83
N THR A 176 20.34 -32.26 18.15
CA THR A 176 19.67 -32.46 16.85
C THR A 176 18.38 -33.26 16.95
N GLU A 177 18.17 -33.96 18.06
CA GLU A 177 16.97 -34.77 18.31
C GLU A 177 15.90 -33.91 19.01
N PRO A 178 14.64 -33.94 18.56
CA PRO A 178 13.56 -33.30 19.28
C PRO A 178 13.26 -34.03 20.59
N GLY A 179 12.93 -33.29 21.65
CA GLY A 179 12.68 -33.89 22.97
C GLY A 179 12.66 -32.86 24.10
N ILE A 180 12.51 -33.34 25.33
CA ILE A 180 12.55 -32.52 26.55
C ILE A 180 14.01 -32.24 26.93
N TYR A 181 14.29 -31.00 27.28
CA TYR A 181 15.57 -30.52 27.79
C TYR A 181 15.31 -29.52 28.93
N TYR A 182 16.35 -29.20 29.69
CA TYR A 182 16.27 -28.17 30.73
C TYR A 182 17.29 -27.08 30.47
N LEU A 183 16.85 -25.83 30.54
CA LEU A 183 17.70 -24.64 30.46
C LEU A 183 17.76 -24.00 31.84
N ALA A 184 18.96 -23.90 32.40
CA ALA A 184 19.19 -23.17 33.64
C ALA A 184 19.78 -21.79 33.36
N ILE A 185 19.39 -20.83 34.19
CA ILE A 185 19.95 -19.48 34.25
C ILE A 185 20.38 -19.21 35.67
N SER A 186 21.64 -18.85 35.84
CA SER A 186 22.20 -18.39 37.12
C SER A 186 22.97 -17.09 36.92
N GLY A 187 23.34 -16.45 38.04
CA GLY A 187 24.39 -15.41 38.02
C GLY A 187 25.78 -16.04 37.96
N PHE A 188 26.77 -15.24 37.56
CA PHE A 188 28.17 -15.61 37.51
C PHE A 188 28.67 -16.29 38.79
N GLY A 189 29.35 -17.42 38.65
CA GLY A 189 29.99 -18.16 39.74
C GLY A 189 29.11 -19.20 40.43
N VAL A 190 27.89 -19.43 39.94
CA VAL A 190 26.95 -20.43 40.47
C VAL A 190 26.91 -21.64 39.54
N GLU A 191 27.61 -22.70 39.92
CA GLU A 191 27.88 -23.84 39.04
C GLU A 191 26.99 -25.07 39.35
N PRO A 192 26.52 -25.81 38.33
CA PRO A 192 25.74 -27.02 38.53
C PRO A 192 26.61 -28.20 38.98
N VAL A 193 26.12 -28.93 39.99
CA VAL A 193 26.80 -30.11 40.55
C VAL A 193 25.94 -31.37 40.46
N SER A 194 26.62 -32.50 40.33
CA SER A 194 26.07 -33.86 40.38
C SER A 194 26.54 -34.61 41.64
N GLU A 195 26.03 -35.82 41.88
CA GLU A 195 26.55 -36.69 42.95
C GLU A 195 28.04 -37.06 42.79
N ALA A 196 28.57 -36.96 41.58
CA ALA A 196 29.96 -37.32 41.25
C ALA A 196 30.91 -36.11 41.21
N GLY A 197 30.40 -34.89 41.41
CA GLY A 197 31.13 -33.63 41.33
C GLY A 197 30.55 -32.70 40.26
N ASP A 198 31.36 -31.75 39.81
CA ASP A 198 30.98 -30.69 38.86
C ASP A 198 30.52 -31.25 37.53
N ILE A 199 29.45 -30.67 36.98
CA ILE A 199 28.93 -31.04 35.66
C ILE A 199 29.70 -30.31 34.55
N PHE A 200 30.04 -29.05 34.79
CA PHE A 200 30.92 -28.24 33.95
C PHE A 200 32.06 -27.73 34.83
N PRO A 201 33.15 -28.50 35.00
CA PRO A 201 34.28 -28.04 35.78
C PRO A 201 34.99 -26.91 35.04
N ASP A 202 35.14 -25.77 35.70
CA ASP A 202 35.86 -24.61 35.16
C ASP A 202 37.28 -25.00 34.72
N GLY A 203 37.47 -25.08 33.41
CA GLY A 203 38.66 -25.58 32.75
C GLY A 203 39.75 -24.52 32.74
N ASP A 204 40.44 -24.33 33.87
CA ASP A 204 41.62 -23.45 34.04
C ASP A 204 41.29 -21.95 33.88
N ASP A 205 41.15 -21.28 35.03
CA ASP A 205 41.56 -19.91 35.48
C ASP A 205 42.45 -19.08 34.51
N THR A 206 42.15 -19.10 33.22
CA THR A 206 42.93 -18.51 32.11
C THR A 206 42.28 -17.24 31.56
N GLY A 207 41.08 -16.90 32.05
CA GLY A 207 40.40 -15.64 31.76
C GLY A 207 39.90 -15.52 30.32
N ASP A 208 39.47 -16.63 29.72
CA ASP A 208 38.77 -16.64 28.41
C ASP A 208 37.32 -17.11 28.61
N PHE A 209 36.49 -16.24 29.20
CA PHE A 209 35.08 -16.43 29.54
C PHE A 209 34.14 -16.58 28.31
N THR A 210 34.72 -16.63 27.11
CA THR A 210 34.00 -16.62 25.83
C THR A 210 33.90 -18.00 25.17
N SER A 211 34.31 -19.08 25.84
CA SER A 211 34.22 -20.43 25.29
C SER A 211 32.92 -21.14 25.67
N ILE A 212 32.29 -21.79 24.68
CA ILE A 212 31.25 -22.77 24.95
C ILE A 212 31.90 -23.98 25.61
N ASP A 213 31.43 -24.32 26.80
CA ASP A 213 31.95 -25.42 27.60
C ASP A 213 31.13 -26.68 27.39
N GLU A 214 31.80 -27.80 27.11
CA GLU A 214 31.18 -29.11 27.12
C GLU A 214 31.18 -29.69 28.53
N ALA A 215 30.17 -30.47 28.90
CA ALA A 215 30.21 -31.18 30.18
C ALA A 215 31.35 -32.21 30.15
N ASP A 216 32.35 -32.04 31.00
CA ASP A 216 33.48 -32.96 31.11
C ASP A 216 33.81 -33.38 32.56
N GLU A 217 34.68 -34.38 32.70
CA GLU A 217 35.05 -35.05 33.97
C GLU A 217 34.02 -35.99 34.63
N LEU A 218 34.06 -36.13 35.97
CA LEU A 218 33.36 -37.19 36.71
C LEU A 218 31.88 -36.90 36.90
N GLY A 219 31.49 -35.62 36.96
CA GLY A 219 30.10 -35.21 37.13
C GLY A 219 29.30 -35.10 35.83
N SER A 220 29.96 -35.01 34.67
CA SER A 220 29.33 -34.86 33.36
C SER A 220 28.45 -36.03 32.92
N ASP A 221 28.61 -37.23 33.52
CA ASP A 221 27.79 -38.42 33.25
C ASP A 221 26.69 -38.63 34.32
N SER A 222 26.47 -37.65 35.21
CA SER A 222 25.53 -37.75 36.34
C SER A 222 24.52 -36.59 36.36
N PRO A 223 23.25 -36.83 36.76
CA PRO A 223 22.23 -35.78 36.78
C PRO A 223 22.55 -34.61 37.71
N LEU A 224 22.04 -33.43 37.36
CA LEU A 224 21.95 -32.26 38.22
C LEU A 224 21.27 -32.60 39.55
N VAL A 225 21.95 -32.32 40.67
CA VAL A 225 21.41 -32.49 42.03
C VAL A 225 21.47 -31.22 42.88
N GLY A 226 22.10 -30.15 42.37
CA GLY A 226 22.17 -28.86 43.04
C GLY A 226 23.18 -27.92 42.40
N TRP A 227 23.47 -26.82 43.11
CA TRP A 227 24.31 -25.73 42.66
C TRP A 227 25.35 -25.37 43.74
N GLU A 228 26.55 -24.98 43.33
CA GLU A 228 27.61 -24.49 44.22
C GLU A 228 28.08 -23.09 43.82
N ASP A 229 28.05 -22.16 44.77
CA ASP A 229 28.62 -20.82 44.65
C ASP A 229 30.15 -20.84 44.86
N ARG A 230 30.90 -20.29 43.90
CA ARG A 230 32.38 -20.36 43.82
C ARG A 230 33.07 -19.02 43.62
N SER A 231 32.36 -17.97 43.25
CA SER A 231 32.88 -16.59 43.11
C SER A 231 31.76 -15.58 43.36
N GLY A 232 32.12 -14.34 43.71
CA GLY A 232 31.16 -13.30 44.07
C GLY A 232 30.04 -13.16 43.03
N PHE A 233 28.82 -13.09 43.53
CA PHE A 233 27.57 -13.21 42.80
C PHE A 233 27.10 -11.89 42.18
N ASP A 234 26.42 -11.99 41.04
CA ASP A 234 25.53 -10.94 40.53
C ASP A 234 24.07 -11.40 40.69
N ILE A 235 23.23 -10.47 41.16
CA ILE A 235 21.77 -10.63 41.26
C ILE A 235 21.14 -9.62 40.32
N GLY A 236 20.02 -9.99 39.70
CA GLY A 236 19.40 -9.11 38.71
C GLY A 236 18.28 -9.76 37.94
N GLU A 237 17.59 -8.96 37.15
CA GLU A 237 16.59 -9.45 36.21
C GLU A 237 17.28 -9.91 34.93
N TYR A 238 16.73 -10.95 34.32
CA TYR A 238 17.19 -11.42 33.01
C TYR A 238 16.00 -11.63 32.07
N THR A 239 16.30 -11.52 30.78
CA THR A 239 15.41 -11.97 29.72
C THR A 239 16.23 -12.78 28.74
N ILE A 240 15.78 -14.01 28.43
CA ILE A 240 16.40 -14.89 27.46
C ILE A 240 15.49 -15.03 26.24
N ILE A 241 16.10 -14.85 25.07
CA ILE A 241 15.52 -15.17 23.78
C ILE A 241 15.89 -16.61 23.43
N LEU A 242 14.88 -17.45 23.22
CA LEU A 242 15.03 -18.85 22.81
C LEU A 242 14.60 -19.04 21.36
N THR A 243 15.33 -19.85 20.60
CA THR A 243 14.90 -20.33 19.27
C THR A 243 14.98 -21.85 19.22
N GLY A 244 14.24 -22.48 18.28
CA GLY A 244 14.27 -23.93 18.11
C GLY A 244 13.56 -24.72 19.23
N VAL A 245 12.75 -24.04 20.05
CA VAL A 245 11.93 -24.60 21.14
C VAL A 245 10.44 -24.62 20.74
N GLU A 246 9.70 -25.63 21.20
CA GLU A 246 8.24 -25.72 21.20
C GLU A 246 7.78 -25.79 22.67
N ALA A 247 6.58 -25.29 23.00
CA ALA A 247 6.06 -25.37 24.35
C ALA A 247 5.26 -26.68 24.53
N GLU A 248 5.47 -27.41 25.62
CA GLU A 248 4.84 -28.72 25.82
C GLU A 248 3.45 -28.61 26.48
N ILE A 249 2.53 -29.51 26.08
CA ILE A 249 1.20 -29.65 26.69
C ILE A 249 1.33 -30.47 27.98
N SER A 250 1.41 -29.83 29.15
CA SER A 250 1.07 -30.50 30.40
C SER A 250 -0.44 -30.34 30.67
N THR A 251 -1.13 -31.44 30.98
CA THR A 251 -2.54 -31.40 31.36
C THR A 251 -2.70 -30.52 32.60
N PHE A 252 -3.41 -29.40 32.46
CA PHE A 252 -3.84 -28.48 33.51
C PHE A 252 -3.97 -29.15 34.89
N THR A 253 -2.95 -28.96 35.72
CA THR A 253 -3.11 -28.89 37.16
C THR A 253 -2.98 -27.42 37.50
N GLU A 254 -3.96 -26.93 38.25
CA GLU A 254 -4.16 -25.55 38.72
C GLU A 254 -2.85 -24.76 38.80
N PHE A 255 -2.80 -23.61 38.11
CA PHE A 255 -1.90 -22.52 38.48
C PHE A 255 -1.95 -22.40 40.00
N ASN A 256 -0.82 -22.63 40.66
CA ASN A 256 -0.70 -22.48 42.09
C ASN A 256 -1.17 -21.05 42.42
N GLU A 257 -2.17 -20.90 43.30
CA GLU A 257 -2.86 -19.64 43.64
C GLU A 257 -1.94 -18.58 44.30
N SER A 258 -0.62 -18.74 44.19
CA SER A 258 0.42 -17.89 44.75
C SER A 258 1.07 -16.91 43.76
N ALA A 259 0.94 -17.09 42.44
CA ALA A 259 1.34 -16.06 41.47
C ALA A 259 0.25 -14.96 41.44
N GLN A 260 0.54 -13.77 41.98
CA GLN A 260 -0.45 -12.69 42.06
C GLN A 260 -0.88 -12.23 40.67
N ILE A 261 -2.16 -12.41 40.36
CA ILE A 261 -2.88 -11.73 39.26
C ILE A 261 -2.96 -10.25 39.64
N ALA A 262 -1.93 -9.48 39.33
CA ALA A 262 -1.84 -8.07 39.67
C ALA A 262 -1.70 -7.23 38.39
N ASP A 263 -2.43 -6.12 38.33
CA ASP A 263 -2.39 -5.18 37.22
C ASP A 263 -1.18 -4.25 37.39
N SER A 264 -0.52 -3.91 36.27
CA SER A 264 0.66 -3.04 36.32
C SER A 264 0.30 -1.59 36.65
N GLY A 265 1.29 -0.81 37.10
CA GLY A 265 1.07 0.59 37.45
C GLY A 265 0.86 1.47 36.21
N SER A 266 0.16 2.59 36.35
CA SER A 266 -0.01 3.58 35.29
C SER A 266 1.03 4.70 35.36
N ILE A 267 1.38 5.28 34.22
CA ILE A 267 2.31 6.42 34.08
C ILE A 267 1.53 7.65 33.62
N SER A 268 1.72 8.78 34.31
CA SER A 268 1.15 10.07 33.89
C SER A 268 2.20 11.17 33.91
N LEU A 269 2.49 11.75 32.74
CA LEU A 269 3.39 12.90 32.57
C LEU A 269 2.57 14.12 32.13
N ASN A 270 2.66 15.21 32.88
CA ASN A 270 1.91 16.44 32.64
C ASN A 270 2.81 17.68 32.66
N ALA A 271 3.21 18.17 31.48
CA ALA A 271 3.95 19.41 31.29
C ALA A 271 2.98 20.61 31.19
N THR A 272 2.96 21.45 32.23
CA THR A 272 1.98 22.53 32.41
C THR A 272 2.24 23.75 31.53
N ASN A 273 3.47 23.93 31.03
CA ASN A 273 3.89 25.15 30.33
C ASN A 273 4.95 24.89 29.25
N GLY A 274 5.15 23.64 28.83
CA GLY A 274 6.25 23.29 27.95
C GLY A 274 6.17 21.88 27.38
N THR A 275 7.35 21.31 27.14
CA THR A 275 7.56 20.08 26.36
C THR A 275 7.73 18.86 27.27
N ILE A 276 7.31 17.69 26.78
CA ILE A 276 7.73 16.39 27.31
C ILE A 276 8.79 15.80 26.36
N ARG A 277 9.94 15.41 26.91
CA ARG A 277 10.91 14.52 26.30
C ARG A 277 11.06 13.30 27.20
N THR A 278 10.96 12.12 26.62
CA THR A 278 11.02 10.84 27.34
C THR A 278 11.73 9.82 26.48
N ASN A 279 12.32 8.81 27.13
CA ASN A 279 12.74 7.59 26.48
C ASN A 279 11.69 6.49 26.74
N ASP A 280 12.07 5.32 27.24
CA ASP A 280 11.15 4.18 27.38
C ASP A 280 10.14 4.36 28.51
N LEU A 281 8.87 4.11 28.22
CA LEU A 281 7.78 4.12 29.20
C LEU A 281 7.04 2.80 29.12
N GLN A 282 7.08 2.02 30.20
CA GLN A 282 6.57 0.65 30.18
C GLN A 282 5.64 0.35 31.34
N THR A 283 4.51 -0.29 31.02
CA THR A 283 3.52 -0.79 31.99
C THR A 283 3.15 -2.23 31.65
N ILE A 284 3.94 -3.20 32.14
CA ILE A 284 3.79 -4.62 31.78
C ILE A 284 3.18 -5.41 32.93
N SER A 285 2.10 -6.15 32.64
CA SER A 285 1.59 -7.19 33.53
C SER A 285 1.56 -8.57 32.86
N ILE A 286 2.27 -9.52 33.47
CA ILE A 286 2.37 -10.91 33.04
C ILE A 286 1.24 -11.81 33.59
N GLY A 287 0.36 -11.28 34.44
CA GLY A 287 -0.78 -12.01 35.03
C GLY A 287 -2.12 -11.28 35.00
N GLY A 288 -2.09 -9.94 34.95
CA GLY A 288 -3.23 -9.03 34.98
C GLY A 288 -3.34 -8.14 33.74
N GLU A 289 -3.93 -6.97 33.92
CA GLU A 289 -4.09 -5.93 32.90
C GLU A 289 -2.89 -4.97 32.87
N GLY A 290 -2.60 -4.43 31.68
CA GLY A 290 -1.60 -3.38 31.49
C GLY A 290 -2.09 -2.04 32.08
N GLY A 291 -1.16 -1.25 32.61
CA GLY A 291 -1.44 0.09 33.12
C GLY A 291 -1.63 1.08 31.97
N SER A 292 -2.24 2.23 32.24
CA SER A 292 -2.38 3.27 31.23
C SER A 292 -1.17 4.20 31.21
N ILE A 293 -0.86 4.74 30.03
CA ILE A 293 0.14 5.81 29.86
C ILE A 293 -0.57 7.09 29.39
N THR A 294 -0.35 8.20 30.08
CA THR A 294 -0.90 9.51 29.69
C THR A 294 0.22 10.54 29.57
N LEU A 295 0.38 11.11 28.38
CA LEU A 295 1.33 12.17 28.07
C LEU A 295 0.55 13.45 27.73
N GLN A 296 0.70 14.49 28.55
CA GLN A 296 0.02 15.76 28.34
C GLN A 296 1.03 16.91 28.37
N ALA A 297 1.16 17.62 27.25
CA ALA A 297 2.00 18.80 27.11
C ALA A 297 1.19 19.98 26.57
N THR A 298 1.60 21.20 26.90
CA THR A 298 1.03 22.42 26.31
C THR A 298 1.74 22.81 25.01
N GLU A 299 3.01 22.43 24.87
CA GLU A 299 3.81 22.58 23.65
C GLU A 299 4.04 21.20 23.02
N ASP A 300 5.29 20.75 22.88
CA ASP A 300 5.63 19.56 22.11
C ASP A 300 5.71 18.28 22.97
N ILE A 301 5.48 17.13 22.35
CA ILE A 301 5.93 15.83 22.84
C ILE A 301 6.90 15.28 21.80
N VAL A 302 8.10 14.92 22.24
CA VAL A 302 9.16 14.40 21.37
C VAL A 302 9.58 13.03 21.87
N LEU A 303 9.45 12.04 20.99
CA LEU A 303 9.86 10.65 21.16
C LEU A 303 10.90 10.35 20.08
N ASP A 304 12.14 10.16 20.50
CA ASP A 304 13.27 9.84 19.63
C ASP A 304 13.89 8.54 20.15
N GLU A 305 13.98 7.50 19.32
CA GLU A 305 14.55 6.19 19.72
C GLU A 305 13.88 5.61 20.99
N SER A 306 12.56 5.82 21.15
CA SER A 306 11.83 5.53 22.40
C SER A 306 10.75 4.45 22.23
N LEU A 307 10.56 3.61 23.25
CA LEU A 307 9.47 2.64 23.34
C LEU A 307 8.45 3.03 24.43
N VAL A 308 7.26 3.46 24.01
CA VAL A 308 6.12 3.75 24.90
C VAL A 308 5.10 2.62 24.78
N ARG A 309 5.03 1.74 25.78
CA ARG A 309 4.28 0.49 25.68
C ARG A 309 3.41 0.19 26.90
N THR A 310 2.15 -0.15 26.64
CA THR A 310 1.27 -0.84 27.60
C THR A 310 1.15 -2.31 27.19
N TYR A 311 1.26 -3.21 28.16
CA TYR A 311 1.18 -4.65 27.91
C TYR A 311 0.46 -5.36 29.05
N GLY A 312 -0.53 -6.18 28.70
CA GLY A 312 -1.20 -7.04 29.68
C GLY A 312 -1.66 -8.37 29.11
N VAL A 313 -1.51 -9.42 29.90
CA VAL A 313 -1.99 -10.77 29.55
C VAL A 313 -3.52 -10.84 29.46
N ARG A 314 -4.21 -10.08 30.32
CA ARG A 314 -5.69 -10.06 30.40
C ARG A 314 -6.32 -8.85 29.72
N GLY A 315 -5.51 -7.93 29.19
CA GLY A 315 -5.93 -6.73 28.46
C GLY A 315 -4.83 -5.68 28.45
N GLY A 316 -4.66 -4.98 27.33
CA GLY A 316 -3.73 -3.85 27.22
C GLY A 316 -4.28 -2.61 27.92
N GLY A 317 -3.39 -1.74 28.41
CA GLY A 317 -3.80 -0.46 29.00
C GLY A 317 -3.93 0.65 27.95
N ASP A 318 -4.78 1.63 28.19
CA ASP A 318 -4.95 2.75 27.24
C ASP A 318 -3.73 3.69 27.20
N LEU A 319 -3.48 4.27 26.03
CA LEU A 319 -2.44 5.28 25.84
C LEU A 319 -3.05 6.58 25.30
N THR A 320 -2.82 7.69 26.01
CA THR A 320 -3.34 9.01 25.63
C THR A 320 -2.21 10.01 25.46
N VAL A 321 -2.19 10.72 24.33
CA VAL A 321 -1.24 11.79 24.00
C VAL A 321 -2.01 13.08 23.73
N THR A 322 -1.66 14.18 24.39
CA THR A 322 -2.21 15.50 24.13
C THR A 322 -1.12 16.56 24.08
N SER A 323 -1.00 17.29 22.96
CA SER A 323 0.04 18.30 22.77
C SER A 323 -0.27 19.33 21.68
N ARG A 324 0.65 20.27 21.45
CA ARG A 324 0.70 21.11 20.25
C ARG A 324 1.26 20.34 19.06
N ASN A 325 2.41 19.69 19.24
CA ASN A 325 3.00 18.79 18.26
C ASN A 325 3.39 17.45 18.89
N LEU A 326 3.31 16.38 18.11
CA LEU A 326 3.89 15.08 18.43
C LEU A 326 4.92 14.74 17.34
N SER A 327 6.16 14.51 17.74
CA SER A 327 7.24 14.02 16.88
C SER A 327 7.63 12.63 17.33
N MET A 328 7.52 11.65 16.43
CA MET A 328 8.01 10.29 16.59
C MET A 328 9.07 10.02 15.53
N ASN A 329 10.28 9.72 15.98
CA ASN A 329 11.41 9.42 15.11
C ASN A 329 12.13 8.17 15.64
N ASP A 330 12.03 7.08 14.89
CA ASP A 330 12.53 5.76 15.32
C ASP A 330 11.95 5.36 16.69
N ALA A 331 10.68 5.72 16.91
CA ALA A 331 10.00 5.58 18.19
C ALA A 331 8.69 4.81 18.04
N ASP A 332 8.37 3.98 19.05
CA ASP A 332 7.22 3.10 19.03
C ASP A 332 6.21 3.44 20.14
N ILE A 333 4.94 3.49 19.76
CA ILE A 333 3.81 3.59 20.67
C ILE A 333 2.95 2.34 20.50
N LEU A 334 2.89 1.50 21.55
CA LEU A 334 2.27 0.19 21.50
C LEU A 334 1.27 0.00 22.65
N ALA A 335 0.02 -0.30 22.33
CA ALA A 335 -0.99 -0.71 23.32
C ALA A 335 -1.42 -2.16 23.04
N VAL A 336 -0.86 -3.13 23.76
CA VAL A 336 -0.84 -4.53 23.32
C VAL A 336 -1.43 -5.49 24.36
N ALA A 337 -2.11 -6.53 23.89
CA ALA A 337 -2.57 -7.64 24.73
C ALA A 337 -2.03 -9.00 24.27
N ALA A 338 -1.81 -9.90 25.25
CA ALA A 338 -0.96 -11.07 25.03
C ALA A 338 -1.62 -12.46 25.05
N ARG A 339 -2.78 -12.65 25.69
CA ARG A 339 -3.41 -13.99 25.76
C ARG A 339 -4.92 -14.01 25.61
N THR A 340 -5.68 -13.38 26.50
CA THR A 340 -7.16 -13.55 26.52
C THR A 340 -7.93 -12.24 26.64
N GLY A 341 -7.28 -11.11 26.37
CA GLY A 341 -7.82 -9.76 26.53
C GLY A 341 -7.67 -8.91 25.27
N ASN A 342 -8.49 -7.87 25.18
CA ASN A 342 -8.39 -6.91 24.08
C ASN A 342 -7.17 -5.99 24.28
N ALA A 343 -6.62 -5.51 23.17
CA ALA A 343 -5.63 -4.44 23.20
C ALA A 343 -6.24 -3.13 23.73
N GLY A 344 -5.41 -2.27 24.32
CA GLY A 344 -5.85 -0.98 24.84
C GLY A 344 -6.02 0.06 23.74
N ASP A 345 -6.82 1.10 23.98
CA ASP A 345 -7.05 2.14 22.98
C ASP A 345 -5.90 3.15 22.96
N VAL A 346 -5.60 3.70 21.79
CA VAL A 346 -4.63 4.79 21.63
C VAL A 346 -5.32 6.05 21.14
N THR A 347 -5.24 7.13 21.92
CA THR A 347 -5.85 8.43 21.58
C THR A 347 -4.79 9.52 21.50
N ILE A 348 -4.63 10.11 20.31
CA ILE A 348 -3.71 11.22 20.02
C ILE A 348 -4.54 12.45 19.68
N THR A 349 -4.47 13.48 20.52
CA THR A 349 -5.12 14.78 20.30
C THR A 349 -4.06 15.88 20.24
N VAL A 350 -3.70 16.31 19.04
CA VAL A 350 -2.56 17.20 18.80
C VAL A 350 -3.05 18.43 18.03
N THR A 351 -2.78 19.64 18.52
CA THR A 351 -3.45 20.82 17.92
C THR A 351 -2.84 21.32 16.61
N ASP A 352 -1.63 20.89 16.24
CA ASP A 352 -0.92 21.32 15.02
C ASP A 352 -0.46 20.12 14.17
N THR A 353 0.63 19.43 14.55
CA THR A 353 1.21 18.39 13.69
C THR A 353 1.57 17.10 14.45
N VAL A 354 1.20 15.97 13.86
CA VAL A 354 1.71 14.63 14.20
C VAL A 354 2.63 14.18 13.07
N ASP A 355 3.92 14.00 13.35
CA ASP A 355 4.93 13.48 12.40
C ASP A 355 5.43 12.12 12.89
N VAL A 356 5.22 11.08 12.08
CA VAL A 356 5.58 9.69 12.37
C VAL A 356 6.59 9.22 11.33
N SER A 357 7.84 9.04 11.76
CA SER A 357 8.99 8.75 10.90
C SER A 357 9.76 7.53 11.41
N GLN A 358 9.91 6.50 10.58
CA GLN A 358 10.56 5.23 10.95
C GLN A 358 9.98 4.60 12.23
N SER A 359 8.68 4.75 12.44
CA SER A 359 8.03 4.52 13.73
C SER A 359 6.82 3.59 13.61
N ILE A 360 6.50 2.88 14.70
CA ILE A 360 5.27 2.10 14.82
C ILE A 360 4.31 2.76 15.82
N LEU A 361 3.07 2.94 15.42
CA LEU A 361 1.96 3.35 16.28
C LEU A 361 0.86 2.29 16.16
N SER A 362 0.77 1.39 17.13
CA SER A 362 -0.08 0.20 17.02
C SER A 362 -0.88 -0.11 18.27
N THR A 363 -2.13 -0.52 18.07
CA THR A 363 -2.97 -1.15 19.08
C THR A 363 -3.46 -2.50 18.55
N GLY A 364 -2.85 -3.57 19.03
CA GLY A 364 -3.08 -4.90 18.47
C GLY A 364 -2.83 -5.99 19.49
N VAL A 365 -3.37 -7.17 19.21
CA VAL A 365 -3.06 -8.38 19.98
C VAL A 365 -1.85 -9.06 19.35
N ILE A 366 -0.93 -9.59 20.14
CA ILE A 366 0.25 -10.29 19.61
C ILE A 366 -0.15 -11.59 18.90
N PRO A 367 0.74 -12.18 18.07
CA PRO A 367 0.48 -13.48 17.47
C PRO A 367 0.01 -14.54 18.47
N ASN A 368 -1.07 -15.25 18.12
CA ASN A 368 -1.70 -16.32 18.93
C ASN A 368 -2.41 -15.87 20.22
N ALA A 369 -2.52 -14.57 20.50
CA ALA A 369 -3.39 -14.06 21.55
C ALA A 369 -4.86 -14.10 21.12
N THR A 370 -5.79 -14.38 22.03
CA THR A 370 -7.23 -14.25 21.81
C THR A 370 -7.72 -12.90 22.35
N GLY A 371 -8.23 -12.03 21.49
CA GLY A 371 -8.72 -10.70 21.84
C GLY A 371 -8.82 -9.79 20.63
N ASN A 372 -9.67 -8.77 20.69
CA ASN A 372 -9.81 -7.80 19.61
C ASN A 372 -8.70 -6.73 19.68
N GLY A 373 -8.32 -6.19 18.53
CA GLY A 373 -7.50 -4.97 18.45
C GLY A 373 -8.22 -3.79 19.11
N GLY A 374 -7.46 -2.87 19.73
CA GLY A 374 -8.02 -1.65 20.29
C GLY A 374 -8.25 -0.60 19.22
N ASP A 375 -8.92 0.49 19.56
CA ASP A 375 -9.16 1.59 18.64
C ASP A 375 -8.01 2.62 18.69
N LEU A 376 -7.63 3.13 17.52
CA LEU A 376 -6.65 4.21 17.36
C LEU A 376 -7.36 5.47 16.87
N THR A 377 -7.31 6.56 17.64
CA THR A 377 -7.86 7.86 17.23
C THR A 377 -6.75 8.92 17.12
N ILE A 378 -6.68 9.61 16.00
CA ILE A 378 -5.79 10.76 15.78
C ILE A 378 -6.63 11.99 15.39
N ASP A 379 -6.59 13.04 16.19
CA ASP A 379 -7.18 14.36 15.91
C ASP A 379 -6.06 15.39 15.82
N THR A 380 -5.87 15.99 14.64
CA THR A 380 -4.78 16.94 14.37
C THR A 380 -5.12 17.98 13.29
N GLN A 381 -4.26 18.98 13.06
CA GLN A 381 -4.35 19.74 11.81
C GLN A 381 -3.61 19.02 10.69
N ASN A 382 -2.39 18.55 10.96
CA ASN A 382 -1.54 17.89 9.98
C ASN A 382 -1.09 16.52 10.50
N LEU A 383 -1.22 15.49 9.66
CA LEU A 383 -0.66 14.16 9.91
C LEU A 383 0.30 13.80 8.80
N ILE A 384 1.54 13.45 9.17
CA ILE A 384 2.59 13.01 8.25
C ILE A 384 3.04 11.61 8.67
N ILE A 385 2.94 10.66 7.74
CA ILE A 385 3.42 9.27 7.93
C ILE A 385 4.43 8.98 6.83
N ARG A 386 5.69 8.76 7.21
CA ARG A 386 6.80 8.65 6.25
C ARG A 386 7.87 7.66 6.67
N ASP A 387 8.79 7.39 5.76
CA ASP A 387 10.01 6.61 6.02
C ASP A 387 9.74 5.19 6.56
N GLY A 388 8.67 4.54 6.09
CA GLY A 388 8.31 3.16 6.44
C GLY A 388 7.40 3.02 7.65
N SER A 389 6.99 4.14 8.26
CA SER A 389 6.16 4.16 9.46
C SER A 389 4.82 3.42 9.30
N GLN A 390 4.44 2.67 10.33
CA GLN A 390 3.20 1.90 10.35
C GLN A 390 2.29 2.39 11.47
N VAL A 391 1.09 2.79 11.09
CA VAL A 391 0.07 3.28 12.03
C VAL A 391 -1.15 2.38 11.91
N GLY A 392 -1.59 1.73 12.98
CA GLY A 392 -2.60 0.69 12.80
C GLY A 392 -3.25 0.12 14.05
N SER A 393 -4.29 -0.68 13.80
CA SER A 393 -5.02 -1.44 14.81
C SER A 393 -5.35 -2.87 14.36
N GLY A 394 -4.42 -3.47 13.62
CA GLY A 394 -4.57 -4.83 13.08
C GLY A 394 -4.59 -5.91 14.17
N THR A 395 -5.04 -7.11 13.79
CA THR A 395 -5.04 -8.30 14.66
C THR A 395 -3.95 -9.27 14.20
N TYR A 396 -3.05 -9.64 15.11
CA TYR A 396 -2.01 -10.62 14.86
C TYR A 396 -2.41 -12.01 15.39
N GLY A 397 -3.50 -12.10 16.19
CA GLY A 397 -3.99 -13.30 16.88
C GLY A 397 -5.42 -13.72 16.49
N ASP A 398 -6.16 -14.28 17.44
CA ASP A 398 -7.57 -14.69 17.31
C ASP A 398 -8.50 -13.58 17.86
N GLY A 399 -9.01 -12.72 16.98
CA GLY A 399 -9.96 -11.66 17.29
C GLY A 399 -10.03 -10.62 16.18
N ASP A 400 -11.08 -9.80 16.18
CA ASP A 400 -11.32 -8.81 15.12
C ASP A 400 -10.33 -7.64 15.25
N GLY A 401 -9.91 -7.06 14.12
CA GLY A 401 -9.12 -5.84 14.09
C GLY A 401 -9.91 -4.63 14.64
N GLY A 402 -9.21 -3.68 15.26
CA GLY A 402 -9.79 -2.46 15.80
C GLY A 402 -10.09 -1.40 14.74
N THR A 403 -10.50 -0.21 15.18
CA THR A 403 -10.80 0.93 14.29
C THR A 403 -9.69 1.98 14.34
N VAL A 404 -9.19 2.39 13.17
CA VAL A 404 -8.36 3.60 13.02
C VAL A 404 -9.25 4.77 12.59
N THR A 405 -9.35 5.81 13.41
CA THR A 405 -10.08 7.05 13.11
C THR A 405 -9.12 8.23 13.04
N ILE A 406 -9.07 8.91 11.89
CA ILE A 406 -8.22 10.08 11.68
C ILE A 406 -9.08 11.27 11.29
N ARG A 407 -8.96 12.37 12.05
CA ARG A 407 -9.52 13.68 11.73
C ARG A 407 -8.37 14.67 11.59
N ALA A 408 -8.15 15.18 10.38
CA ALA A 408 -7.07 16.13 10.11
C ALA A 408 -7.41 17.11 9.00
N GLN A 409 -6.83 18.31 8.97
CA GLN A 409 -6.99 19.18 7.79
C GLN A 409 -6.23 18.61 6.59
N GLU A 410 -5.01 18.12 6.80
CA GLU A 410 -4.17 17.54 5.77
C GLU A 410 -3.49 16.24 6.27
N ILE A 411 -3.49 15.22 5.41
CA ILE A 411 -2.83 13.93 5.66
C ILE A 411 -1.89 13.63 4.48
N ASP A 412 -0.62 13.38 4.78
CA ASP A 412 0.38 12.96 3.79
C ASP A 412 1.01 11.62 4.21
N VAL A 413 0.76 10.57 3.43
CA VAL A 413 1.35 9.25 3.60
C VAL A 413 2.34 9.00 2.48
N VAL A 414 3.62 8.87 2.84
CA VAL A 414 4.73 9.00 1.88
C VAL A 414 5.72 7.86 2.02
N GLY A 415 5.99 7.20 0.90
CA GLY A 415 7.20 6.40 0.79
C GLY A 415 7.11 4.98 1.33
N ILE A 416 8.29 4.40 1.41
CA ILE A 416 8.62 3.12 2.04
C ILE A 416 9.88 3.37 2.87
N GLY A 417 10.19 2.50 3.83
CA GLY A 417 11.39 2.60 4.63
C GLY A 417 11.77 1.26 5.24
N GLU A 418 12.86 1.24 5.99
CA GLU A 418 13.21 0.09 6.82
C GLU A 418 12.65 0.36 8.21
N VAL A 419 11.77 -0.51 8.67
CA VAL A 419 11.26 -0.55 10.05
C VAL A 419 11.43 -1.98 10.52
N GLU A 420 12.14 -2.18 11.62
CA GLU A 420 12.30 -3.48 12.27
C GLU A 420 10.95 -3.90 12.84
N LEU A 421 10.19 -4.69 12.07
CA LEU A 421 8.87 -5.15 12.49
C LEU A 421 9.00 -6.10 13.68
N LEU A 422 8.08 -6.00 14.66
CA LEU A 422 7.87 -7.02 15.71
C LEU A 422 7.54 -8.42 15.13
N VAL A 423 7.24 -8.53 13.83
CA VAL A 423 6.98 -9.77 13.11
C VAL A 423 7.65 -9.72 11.74
N GLU A 424 8.77 -10.44 11.56
CA GLU A 424 9.43 -10.56 10.26
C GLU A 424 8.54 -11.31 9.25
N THR A 425 7.69 -10.58 8.53
CA THR A 425 6.96 -11.13 7.38
C THR A 425 7.72 -10.81 6.10
N SER A 426 8.70 -11.68 5.81
CA SER A 426 9.41 -11.82 4.54
C SER A 426 10.71 -11.02 4.34
N ASN A 427 11.54 -11.61 3.46
CA ASN A 427 12.96 -11.42 3.22
C ASN A 427 13.33 -10.09 2.55
N ASN A 428 12.46 -9.08 2.63
CA ASN A 428 12.65 -7.76 2.07
C ASN A 428 12.44 -6.74 3.20
N ASN A 429 13.51 -6.14 3.72
CA ASN A 429 13.52 -5.15 4.82
C ASN A 429 12.72 -3.86 4.57
N SER A 430 11.88 -3.76 3.53
CA SER A 430 11.15 -2.53 3.20
C SER A 430 9.68 -2.60 3.63
N SER A 431 9.36 -1.84 4.66
CA SER A 431 8.01 -1.58 5.17
C SER A 431 7.37 -0.41 4.41
N PHE A 432 6.07 -0.52 4.16
CA PHE A 432 5.30 0.55 3.55
C PHE A 432 4.97 1.60 4.62
N SER A 433 5.17 2.89 4.30
CA SER A 433 4.54 3.93 5.11
C SER A 433 3.02 3.81 4.95
N GLY A 434 2.26 3.78 6.05
CA GLY A 434 0.84 3.54 5.89
C GLY A 434 -0.05 3.43 7.12
N LEU A 435 -1.32 3.24 6.81
CA LEU A 435 -2.39 2.91 7.76
C LEU A 435 -2.78 1.44 7.60
N PHE A 436 -2.86 0.68 8.69
CA PHE A 436 -3.02 -0.78 8.66
C PHE A 436 -4.04 -1.29 9.68
N THR A 437 -5.05 -2.02 9.23
CA THR A 437 -5.98 -2.78 10.09
C THR A 437 -6.16 -4.22 9.58
N ASP A 438 -5.13 -4.74 8.91
CA ASP A 438 -5.15 -6.05 8.28
C ASP A 438 -5.12 -7.20 9.29
N VAL A 439 -5.60 -8.35 8.83
CA VAL A 439 -5.54 -9.63 9.54
C VAL A 439 -4.31 -10.36 9.02
N LEU A 440 -3.29 -10.60 9.84
CA LEU A 440 -2.05 -11.21 9.36
C LEU A 440 -2.19 -12.70 9.02
N PRO A 441 -1.23 -13.30 8.29
CA PRO A 441 -1.23 -14.73 8.03
C PRO A 441 -1.33 -15.54 9.34
N ARG A 442 -2.30 -16.47 9.41
CA ARG A 442 -2.62 -17.35 10.55
C ARG A 442 -3.45 -16.72 11.67
N ALA A 443 -3.73 -15.43 11.64
CA ALA A 443 -4.73 -14.81 12.52
C ALA A 443 -6.16 -15.24 12.11
N THR A 444 -7.09 -15.29 13.08
CA THR A 444 -8.51 -15.49 12.83
C THR A 444 -9.32 -14.30 13.36
N GLY A 445 -10.22 -13.73 12.56
CA GLY A 445 -10.96 -12.51 12.89
C GLY A 445 -11.17 -11.63 11.67
N ASP A 446 -12.20 -10.78 11.71
CA ASP A 446 -12.48 -9.85 10.61
C ASP A 446 -11.50 -8.66 10.66
N GLY A 447 -11.14 -8.13 9.49
CA GLY A 447 -10.27 -6.96 9.37
C GLY A 447 -10.90 -5.70 9.95
N GLY A 448 -10.07 -4.86 10.55
CA GLY A 448 -10.51 -3.63 11.20
C GLY A 448 -10.91 -2.53 10.20
N THR A 449 -11.44 -1.42 10.71
CA THR A 449 -11.94 -0.32 9.87
C THR A 449 -11.02 0.90 9.91
N ILE A 450 -10.85 1.58 8.77
CA ILE A 450 -10.15 2.87 8.67
C ILE A 450 -11.16 3.96 8.28
N PHE A 451 -11.36 4.94 9.16
CA PHE A 451 -12.14 6.17 8.92
C PHE A 451 -11.21 7.38 8.80
N ILE A 452 -11.33 8.11 7.68
CA ILE A 452 -10.57 9.34 7.43
C ILE A 452 -11.55 10.48 7.14
N ASP A 453 -11.47 11.54 7.93
CA ASP A 453 -12.15 12.82 7.69
C ASP A 453 -11.11 13.92 7.53
N THR A 454 -11.00 14.49 6.32
CA THR A 454 -9.97 15.49 6.04
C THR A 454 -10.33 16.54 5.00
N GLU A 455 -9.56 17.63 4.89
CA GLU A 455 -9.67 18.48 3.69
C GLU A 455 -8.89 17.87 2.53
N ARG A 456 -7.70 17.34 2.79
CA ARG A 456 -6.86 16.74 1.75
C ARG A 456 -6.11 15.50 2.22
N LEU A 457 -6.23 14.42 1.45
CA LEU A 457 -5.46 13.19 1.60
C LEU A 457 -4.48 13.01 0.43
N ARG A 458 -3.19 12.77 0.73
CA ARG A 458 -2.18 12.34 -0.25
C ARG A 458 -1.57 11.00 0.14
N VAL A 459 -1.51 10.09 -0.82
CA VAL A 459 -0.84 8.78 -0.70
C VAL A 459 0.11 8.63 -1.89
N ARG A 460 1.42 8.67 -1.63
CA ARG A 460 2.43 8.78 -2.70
C ARG A 460 3.70 7.98 -2.41
N GLU A 461 4.52 7.84 -3.44
CA GLU A 461 5.85 7.21 -3.35
C GLU A 461 5.85 5.77 -2.81
N GLY A 462 4.81 5.00 -3.13
CA GLY A 462 4.68 3.60 -2.71
C GLY A 462 3.93 3.37 -1.40
N ALA A 463 3.48 4.43 -0.72
CA ALA A 463 2.69 4.33 0.52
C ALA A 463 1.36 3.57 0.37
N SER A 464 0.84 3.05 1.48
CA SER A 464 -0.30 2.13 1.51
C SER A 464 -1.32 2.49 2.60
N ILE A 465 -2.61 2.36 2.31
CA ILE A 465 -3.70 2.31 3.31
C ILE A 465 -4.42 0.98 3.12
N ASN A 466 -4.40 0.11 4.12
CA ASN A 466 -4.69 -1.31 3.93
C ASN A 466 -5.53 -1.92 5.06
N THR A 467 -6.62 -2.58 4.68
CA THR A 467 -7.55 -3.30 5.57
C THR A 467 -7.74 -4.76 5.14
N SER A 468 -6.80 -5.29 4.35
CA SER A 468 -6.92 -6.63 3.75
C SER A 468 -6.87 -7.77 4.78
N THR A 469 -7.44 -8.91 4.44
CA THR A 469 -7.30 -10.14 5.23
C THR A 469 -6.23 -11.06 4.61
N ALA A 470 -5.23 -11.45 5.40
CA ALA A 470 -4.22 -12.47 5.09
C ALA A 470 -4.41 -13.78 5.88
N GLY A 471 -5.30 -13.79 6.87
CA GLY A 471 -5.68 -14.92 7.72
C GLY A 471 -7.06 -15.51 7.38
N GLU A 472 -7.84 -15.87 8.40
CA GLU A 472 -9.24 -16.31 8.29
C GLU A 472 -10.18 -15.25 8.86
N GLY A 473 -11.09 -14.72 8.04
CA GLY A 473 -12.03 -13.63 8.38
C GLY A 473 -12.20 -12.66 7.21
N ASP A 474 -13.30 -11.93 7.19
CA ASP A 474 -13.62 -10.98 6.12
C ASP A 474 -12.68 -9.75 6.18
N GLY A 475 -12.34 -9.15 5.04
CA GLY A 475 -11.54 -7.93 4.98
C GLY A 475 -12.28 -6.70 5.52
N GLY A 476 -11.54 -5.73 6.02
CA GLY A 476 -12.10 -4.54 6.69
C GLY A 476 -12.54 -3.41 5.74
N LEU A 477 -13.15 -2.37 6.30
CA LEU A 477 -13.65 -1.21 5.54
C LEU A 477 -12.64 -0.06 5.51
N ILE A 478 -12.47 0.57 4.34
CA ILE A 478 -11.86 1.91 4.22
C ILE A 478 -12.98 2.91 3.88
N SER A 479 -13.18 3.92 4.71
CA SER A 479 -14.14 4.99 4.50
C SER A 479 -13.47 6.36 4.59
N ILE A 480 -13.50 7.11 3.50
CA ILE A 480 -12.78 8.39 3.37
C ILE A 480 -13.77 9.49 3.00
N GLN A 481 -13.82 10.53 3.82
CA GLN A 481 -14.47 11.80 3.52
C GLN A 481 -13.38 12.87 3.36
N ALA A 482 -13.22 13.43 2.16
CA ALA A 482 -12.22 14.46 1.91
C ALA A 482 -12.59 15.44 0.80
N LYS A 483 -12.16 16.71 0.83
CA LYS A 483 -12.37 17.60 -0.33
C LYS A 483 -11.54 17.15 -1.53
N GLU A 484 -10.27 16.79 -1.30
CA GLU A 484 -9.35 16.36 -2.35
C GLU A 484 -8.57 15.12 -1.94
N ILE A 485 -8.50 14.13 -2.84
CA ILE A 485 -7.74 12.90 -2.64
C ILE A 485 -6.79 12.70 -3.82
N GLU A 486 -5.51 12.47 -3.51
CA GLU A 486 -4.46 12.17 -4.47
C GLU A 486 -3.77 10.84 -4.11
N VAL A 487 -3.94 9.82 -4.93
CA VAL A 487 -3.18 8.56 -4.83
C VAL A 487 -2.29 8.44 -6.06
N ILE A 488 -0.99 8.65 -5.91
CA ILE A 488 -0.10 8.91 -7.05
C ILE A 488 1.20 8.11 -6.96
N GLY A 489 1.50 7.41 -8.05
CA GLY A 489 2.82 6.89 -8.34
C GLY A 489 3.14 5.54 -7.70
N THR A 490 4.45 5.30 -7.62
CA THR A 490 5.07 4.11 -7.06
C THR A 490 6.24 4.51 -6.17
N SER A 491 6.79 3.56 -5.42
CA SER A 491 8.06 3.73 -4.70
C SER A 491 9.18 4.22 -5.61
N PRO A 492 10.24 4.85 -5.06
CA PRO A 492 11.37 5.35 -5.86
C PRO A 492 12.03 4.30 -6.76
N ASP A 493 12.02 3.02 -6.36
CA ASP A 493 12.51 1.90 -7.16
C ASP A 493 11.48 1.35 -8.17
N GLY A 494 10.25 1.86 -8.11
CA GLY A 494 9.13 1.51 -8.97
C GLY A 494 8.50 0.15 -8.68
N GLN A 495 8.88 -0.53 -7.60
CA GLN A 495 8.43 -1.88 -7.27
C GLN A 495 7.04 -1.89 -6.61
N PHE A 496 6.73 -0.86 -5.83
CA PHE A 496 5.54 -0.81 -5.00
C PHE A 496 4.62 0.31 -5.46
N ARG A 497 3.32 0.03 -5.60
CA ARG A 497 2.33 1.04 -5.99
C ARG A 497 1.88 1.83 -4.77
N SER A 498 1.66 3.13 -4.93
CA SER A 498 0.82 3.85 -3.96
C SER A 498 -0.62 3.33 -4.06
N ASN A 499 -1.24 2.98 -2.94
CA ASN A 499 -2.51 2.27 -2.99
C ASN A 499 -3.44 2.46 -1.79
N LEU A 500 -4.73 2.22 -2.04
CA LEU A 500 -5.74 1.91 -1.02
C LEU A 500 -6.23 0.48 -1.27
N ILE A 501 -6.15 -0.41 -0.28
CA ILE A 501 -6.46 -1.84 -0.44
C ILE A 501 -7.41 -2.35 0.64
N ALA A 502 -8.56 -2.88 0.22
CA ALA A 502 -9.54 -3.57 1.05
C ALA A 502 -9.83 -4.96 0.45
N GLY A 503 -8.84 -5.87 0.49
CA GLY A 503 -8.88 -7.12 -0.29
C GLY A 503 -8.72 -8.40 0.52
N VAL A 504 -8.70 -9.53 -0.18
CA VAL A 504 -8.35 -10.86 0.37
C VAL A 504 -7.02 -11.29 -0.21
N ASN A 505 -6.02 -11.52 0.63
CA ASN A 505 -4.70 -11.93 0.20
C ASN A 505 -4.64 -13.40 -0.21
N ARG A 506 -3.52 -13.80 -0.83
CA ARG A 506 -3.34 -15.19 -1.27
C ARG A 506 -3.31 -16.11 -0.07
N ARG A 507 -4.12 -17.18 -0.11
CA ARG A 507 -4.28 -18.21 0.94
C ARG A 507 -5.13 -17.78 2.14
N ALA A 508 -5.61 -16.53 2.18
CA ALA A 508 -6.60 -16.10 3.16
C ALA A 508 -7.98 -16.69 2.83
N THR A 509 -8.85 -16.77 3.84
CA THR A 509 -10.25 -17.20 3.72
C THR A 509 -11.14 -16.13 4.32
N GLY A 510 -12.08 -15.60 3.54
CA GLY A 510 -12.94 -14.47 3.89
C GLY A 510 -13.34 -13.68 2.64
N ASN A 511 -14.38 -12.87 2.73
CA ASN A 511 -14.77 -11.92 1.69
C ASN A 511 -13.86 -10.68 1.72
N GLY A 512 -13.71 -10.00 0.60
CA GLY A 512 -12.94 -8.76 0.51
C GLY A 512 -13.64 -7.61 1.22
N GLY A 513 -12.84 -6.69 1.75
CA GLY A 513 -13.30 -5.46 2.35
C GLY A 513 -13.85 -4.46 1.33
N ASN A 514 -14.57 -3.44 1.81
CA ASN A 514 -15.12 -2.41 0.95
C ASN A 514 -14.29 -1.12 1.01
N LEU A 515 -14.31 -0.34 -0.07
CA LEU A 515 -13.74 0.99 -0.14
C LEU A 515 -14.84 2.00 -0.49
N THR A 516 -15.11 2.94 0.41
CA THR A 516 -16.08 4.03 0.22
C THR A 516 -15.38 5.38 0.27
N ILE A 517 -15.55 6.19 -0.78
CA ILE A 517 -14.92 7.50 -0.92
C ILE A 517 -15.99 8.56 -1.21
N ASP A 518 -16.15 9.51 -0.31
CA ASP A 518 -16.94 10.73 -0.51
C ASP A 518 -15.98 11.92 -0.66
N THR A 519 -15.98 12.55 -1.83
CA THR A 519 -15.05 13.65 -2.11
C THR A 519 -15.59 14.73 -3.03
N GLU A 520 -14.88 15.85 -3.15
CA GLU A 520 -15.11 16.75 -4.30
C GLU A 520 -14.31 16.23 -5.49
N ARG A 521 -13.06 15.82 -5.27
CA ARG A 521 -12.09 15.53 -6.34
C ARG A 521 -11.18 14.35 -5.99
N LEU A 522 -11.21 13.32 -6.83
CA LEU A 522 -10.30 12.18 -6.74
C LEU A 522 -9.33 12.15 -7.92
N THR A 523 -8.03 12.00 -7.63
CA THR A 523 -6.98 11.76 -8.62
C THR A 523 -6.24 10.46 -8.31
N VAL A 524 -6.18 9.54 -9.29
CA VAL A 524 -5.37 8.33 -9.24
C VAL A 524 -4.37 8.34 -10.40
N GLY A 525 -3.09 8.50 -10.09
CA GLY A 525 -2.06 8.84 -11.07
C GLY A 525 -0.85 7.92 -11.09
N ASP A 526 -0.12 7.92 -12.20
CA ASP A 526 1.26 7.42 -12.32
C ASP A 526 1.50 5.96 -11.86
N GLY A 527 0.48 5.09 -11.98
CA GLY A 527 0.56 3.67 -11.64
C GLY A 527 0.01 3.29 -10.26
N ALA A 528 -0.59 4.24 -9.54
CA ALA A 528 -1.30 4.00 -8.30
C ALA A 528 -2.56 3.14 -8.46
N GLU A 529 -3.07 2.57 -7.36
CA GLU A 529 -4.23 1.66 -7.41
C GLU A 529 -5.20 1.82 -6.23
N LEU A 530 -6.50 1.81 -6.51
CA LEU A 530 -7.57 1.59 -5.52
C LEU A 530 -8.13 0.17 -5.71
N ARG A 531 -8.10 -0.67 -4.68
CA ARG A 531 -8.30 -2.13 -4.85
C ARG A 531 -9.19 -2.75 -3.78
N ALA A 532 -10.26 -3.44 -4.19
CA ALA A 532 -11.10 -4.29 -3.35
C ALA A 532 -11.13 -5.76 -3.85
N SER A 533 -10.00 -6.26 -4.35
CA SER A 533 -9.91 -7.55 -5.05
C SER A 533 -9.71 -8.75 -4.10
N THR A 534 -10.07 -9.96 -4.56
CA THR A 534 -9.83 -11.23 -3.84
C THR A 534 -8.78 -12.11 -4.53
N SER A 535 -7.83 -12.63 -3.75
CA SER A 535 -6.84 -13.64 -4.15
C SER A 535 -6.93 -14.95 -3.35
N GLY A 536 -7.83 -15.00 -2.37
CA GLY A 536 -8.04 -16.12 -1.45
C GLY A 536 -9.42 -16.75 -1.62
N VAL A 537 -9.93 -17.40 -0.58
CA VAL A 537 -11.23 -18.07 -0.59
C VAL A 537 -12.31 -17.09 -0.12
N GLY A 538 -13.16 -16.62 -1.03
CA GLY A 538 -14.26 -15.70 -0.74
C GLY A 538 -14.46 -14.68 -1.85
N ASN A 539 -15.52 -13.87 -1.76
CA ASN A 539 -15.85 -12.87 -2.79
C ASN A 539 -14.89 -11.68 -2.71
N ALA A 540 -14.70 -10.94 -3.81
CA ALA A 540 -14.10 -9.60 -3.74
C ALA A 540 -15.07 -8.63 -3.06
N GLY A 541 -14.53 -7.53 -2.53
CA GLY A 541 -15.33 -6.44 -1.98
C GLY A 541 -15.62 -5.35 -3.02
N ASN A 542 -16.37 -4.35 -2.62
CA ASN A 542 -16.90 -3.31 -3.51
C ASN A 542 -16.10 -2.01 -3.39
N VAL A 543 -16.12 -1.22 -4.47
CA VAL A 543 -15.59 0.14 -4.51
C VAL A 543 -16.73 1.11 -4.81
N GLU A 544 -16.99 2.05 -3.91
CA GLU A 544 -18.00 3.10 -4.04
C GLU A 544 -17.33 4.47 -3.98
N ILE A 545 -17.51 5.29 -5.02
CA ILE A 545 -16.90 6.62 -5.12
C ILE A 545 -17.98 7.64 -5.48
N ASN A 546 -18.23 8.58 -4.57
CA ASN A 546 -19.11 9.72 -4.79
C ASN A 546 -18.26 11.00 -4.82
N ALA A 547 -18.05 11.55 -6.01
CA ALA A 547 -17.25 12.76 -6.19
C ALA A 547 -18.10 13.92 -6.73
N THR A 548 -18.27 15.00 -5.96
CA THR A 548 -19.17 16.10 -6.34
C THR A 548 -18.67 16.97 -7.48
N GLU A 549 -17.38 16.90 -7.84
CA GLU A 549 -16.82 17.57 -9.02
C GLU A 549 -16.32 16.60 -10.08
N ARG A 550 -15.34 15.75 -9.74
CA ARG A 550 -14.68 14.88 -10.72
C ARG A 550 -13.84 13.74 -10.14
N VAL A 551 -13.68 12.71 -10.96
CA VAL A 551 -12.71 11.62 -10.79
C VAL A 551 -11.78 11.58 -12.01
N THR A 552 -10.47 11.55 -11.77
CA THR A 552 -9.44 11.49 -12.83
C THR A 552 -8.48 10.33 -12.58
N LEU A 553 -8.31 9.46 -13.59
CA LEU A 553 -7.27 8.44 -13.59
C LEU A 553 -6.33 8.68 -14.77
N SER A 554 -5.02 8.66 -14.53
CA SER A 554 -4.05 8.92 -15.60
C SER A 554 -2.77 8.11 -15.46
N GLY A 555 -2.26 7.65 -16.59
CA GLY A 555 -0.90 7.11 -16.70
C GLY A 555 -0.67 5.71 -16.12
N PHE A 556 0.61 5.39 -15.96
CA PHE A 556 1.11 4.09 -15.53
C PHE A 556 2.52 4.24 -14.92
N SER A 557 2.97 3.26 -14.12
CA SER A 557 4.32 3.23 -13.57
C SER A 557 5.37 3.13 -14.69
N PRO A 558 6.35 4.03 -14.74
CA PRO A 558 7.44 3.95 -15.71
C PRO A 558 8.27 2.67 -15.57
N ALA A 559 8.46 2.16 -14.35
CA ALA A 559 9.30 1.01 -14.06
C ALA A 559 8.62 -0.30 -14.48
N LEU A 560 7.49 -0.61 -13.83
CA LEU A 560 6.81 -1.89 -13.96
C LEU A 560 5.60 -1.87 -14.92
N GLY A 561 5.27 -0.73 -15.53
CA GLY A 561 4.23 -0.64 -16.56
C GLY A 561 2.79 -0.76 -16.04
N PHE A 562 2.65 -0.86 -14.73
CA PHE A 562 1.43 -0.82 -13.94
C PHE A 562 0.52 0.35 -14.28
N SER A 563 -0.66 0.11 -14.84
CA SER A 563 -1.65 1.17 -15.11
C SER A 563 -2.19 1.76 -13.80
N SER A 564 -2.51 3.05 -13.79
CA SER A 564 -3.34 3.65 -12.74
C SER A 564 -4.71 3.00 -12.76
N ALA A 565 -5.19 2.50 -11.62
CA ALA A 565 -6.29 1.55 -11.60
C ALA A 565 -7.30 1.75 -10.45
N ILE A 566 -8.57 1.46 -10.75
CA ILE A 566 -9.60 1.11 -9.76
C ILE A 566 -10.03 -0.33 -10.04
N SER A 567 -9.92 -1.23 -9.05
CA SER A 567 -10.07 -2.67 -9.27
C SER A 567 -10.88 -3.41 -8.19
N ALA A 568 -11.79 -4.29 -8.63
CA ALA A 568 -12.60 -5.18 -7.77
C ALA A 568 -12.56 -6.63 -8.33
N ASN A 569 -11.35 -7.14 -8.52
CA ASN A 569 -11.07 -8.35 -9.30
C ASN A 569 -11.13 -9.65 -8.47
N THR A 570 -11.33 -10.76 -9.17
CA THR A 570 -11.07 -12.11 -8.69
C THR A 570 -9.80 -12.66 -9.32
N GLU A 571 -8.74 -12.88 -8.53
CA GLU A 571 -7.45 -13.38 -9.03
C GLU A 571 -7.48 -14.90 -9.29
N SER A 572 -6.43 -15.40 -9.96
CA SER A 572 -6.40 -16.77 -10.52
C SER A 572 -6.65 -17.95 -9.55
N ARG A 573 -6.49 -17.72 -8.24
CA ARG A 573 -6.68 -18.70 -7.16
C ARG A 573 -7.95 -18.48 -6.34
N ALA A 574 -8.65 -17.37 -6.59
CA ALA A 574 -9.84 -17.06 -5.80
C ALA A 574 -11.04 -17.90 -6.21
N THR A 575 -11.93 -18.18 -5.25
CA THR A 575 -13.11 -19.03 -5.44
C THR A 575 -14.44 -18.28 -5.42
N GLY A 576 -14.47 -17.05 -4.92
CA GLY A 576 -15.67 -16.20 -4.91
C GLY A 576 -15.77 -15.27 -6.12
N ILE A 577 -16.92 -14.62 -6.26
CA ILE A 577 -17.22 -13.71 -7.37
C ILE A 577 -16.46 -12.37 -7.25
N GLY A 578 -16.34 -11.66 -8.37
CA GLY A 578 -15.78 -10.30 -8.40
C GLY A 578 -16.71 -9.27 -7.75
N GLY A 579 -16.13 -8.16 -7.30
CA GLY A 579 -16.85 -7.11 -6.59
C GLY A 579 -17.42 -6.04 -7.52
N GLU A 580 -18.32 -5.22 -7.00
CA GLU A 580 -18.97 -4.15 -7.75
C GLU A 580 -18.17 -2.83 -7.64
N ILE A 581 -18.12 -2.08 -8.74
CA ILE A 581 -17.58 -0.73 -8.77
C ILE A 581 -18.70 0.25 -9.10
N PHE A 582 -19.00 1.16 -8.17
CA PHE A 582 -19.94 2.25 -8.36
C PHE A 582 -19.21 3.59 -8.32
N ILE A 583 -19.43 4.44 -9.33
CA ILE A 583 -18.88 5.81 -9.36
C ILE A 583 -19.99 6.78 -9.73
N GLU A 584 -20.23 7.76 -8.87
CA GLU A 584 -21.11 8.91 -9.11
C GLU A 584 -20.27 10.19 -9.16
N THR A 585 -20.24 10.88 -10.30
CA THR A 585 -19.52 12.16 -10.42
C THR A 585 -19.89 12.96 -11.68
N PRO A 586 -19.94 14.30 -11.66
CA PRO A 586 -20.18 15.07 -12.89
C PRO A 586 -19.19 14.74 -14.02
N THR A 587 -17.90 14.55 -13.71
CA THR A 587 -16.87 14.27 -14.72
C THR A 587 -16.00 13.10 -14.33
N LEU A 588 -16.02 12.04 -15.14
CA LEU A 588 -15.09 10.92 -15.05
C LEU A 588 -14.15 10.93 -16.27
N SER A 589 -12.85 11.11 -16.04
CA SER A 589 -11.82 11.12 -17.08
C SER A 589 -10.77 10.07 -16.82
N LEU A 590 -10.54 9.21 -17.79
CA LEU A 590 -9.41 8.28 -17.79
C LEU A 590 -8.55 8.58 -19.02
N ASP A 591 -7.23 8.68 -18.81
CA ASP A 591 -6.27 8.93 -19.88
C ASP A 591 -5.03 8.04 -19.81
N ASN A 592 -4.25 8.02 -20.89
CA ASN A 592 -2.89 7.47 -20.95
C ASN A 592 -2.78 6.04 -20.40
N GLY A 593 -3.73 5.17 -20.74
CA GLY A 593 -3.71 3.76 -20.36
C GLY A 593 -4.25 3.43 -18.97
N ALA A 594 -4.86 4.39 -18.26
CA ALA A 594 -5.55 4.15 -17.00
C ALA A 594 -6.77 3.21 -17.14
N VAL A 595 -7.11 2.49 -16.07
CA VAL A 595 -8.13 1.43 -16.12
C VAL A 595 -9.12 1.44 -14.94
N ILE A 596 -10.37 1.06 -15.21
CA ILE A 596 -11.35 0.61 -14.21
C ILE A 596 -11.72 -0.83 -14.54
N THR A 597 -11.61 -1.74 -13.56
CA THR A 597 -11.74 -3.16 -13.84
C THR A 597 -12.40 -3.97 -12.73
N ALA A 598 -13.29 -4.88 -13.13
CA ALA A 598 -13.85 -5.91 -12.25
C ALA A 598 -13.81 -7.25 -13.01
N ILE A 599 -12.61 -7.82 -13.14
CA ILE A 599 -12.36 -9.06 -13.89
C ILE A 599 -12.42 -10.31 -13.01
N SER A 600 -12.55 -11.47 -13.64
CA SER A 600 -12.30 -12.77 -13.02
C SER A 600 -11.26 -13.57 -13.78
N GLN A 601 -10.18 -13.92 -13.08
CA GLN A 601 -9.17 -14.88 -13.51
C GLN A 601 -9.43 -16.31 -12.97
N SER A 602 -10.57 -16.53 -12.32
CA SER A 602 -10.98 -17.81 -11.74
C SER A 602 -12.20 -18.40 -12.46
N ASP A 603 -12.70 -19.53 -11.95
CA ASP A 603 -13.95 -20.14 -12.44
C ASP A 603 -15.22 -19.46 -11.88
N ALA A 604 -15.06 -18.48 -10.98
CA ALA A 604 -16.15 -17.64 -10.48
C ALA A 604 -16.43 -16.46 -11.41
N SER A 605 -17.64 -15.91 -11.37
CA SER A 605 -18.03 -14.77 -12.20
C SER A 605 -17.28 -13.49 -11.82
N ALA A 606 -17.01 -12.65 -12.81
CA ALA A 606 -16.47 -11.31 -12.61
C ALA A 606 -17.52 -10.36 -12.03
N GLY A 607 -17.06 -9.23 -11.48
CA GLY A 607 -17.94 -8.22 -10.88
C GLY A 607 -18.52 -7.24 -11.88
N GLU A 608 -19.40 -6.34 -11.41
CA GLU A 608 -20.10 -5.35 -12.23
C GLU A 608 -19.50 -3.94 -12.09
N ILE A 609 -19.69 -3.10 -13.11
CA ILE A 609 -19.30 -1.69 -13.09
C ILE A 609 -20.52 -0.82 -13.42
N SER A 610 -20.86 0.12 -12.53
CA SER A 610 -21.95 1.08 -12.73
C SER A 610 -21.44 2.50 -12.55
N LEU A 611 -21.67 3.35 -13.56
CA LEU A 611 -21.20 4.74 -13.58
C LEU A 611 -22.39 5.67 -13.81
N ASP A 612 -22.57 6.65 -12.91
CA ASP A 612 -23.52 7.75 -13.07
C ASP A 612 -22.75 9.07 -13.16
N VAL A 613 -22.75 9.67 -14.35
CA VAL A 613 -21.91 10.83 -14.66
C VAL A 613 -22.62 11.85 -15.53
N ASP A 614 -22.10 13.07 -15.65
CA ASP A 614 -22.50 13.94 -16.77
C ASP A 614 -21.66 13.63 -18.00
N THR A 615 -20.35 13.51 -17.81
CA THR A 615 -19.39 13.29 -18.88
C THR A 615 -18.41 12.16 -18.55
N LEU A 616 -18.21 11.26 -19.52
CA LEU A 616 -17.20 10.22 -19.49
C LEU A 616 -16.22 10.40 -20.65
N ALA A 617 -14.93 10.50 -20.34
CA ALA A 617 -13.85 10.54 -21.34
C ALA A 617 -12.85 9.40 -21.13
N LEU A 618 -12.66 8.57 -22.17
CA LEU A 618 -11.61 7.54 -22.22
C LEU A 618 -10.64 7.87 -23.37
N ILE A 619 -9.47 8.39 -23.03
CA ILE A 619 -8.53 8.96 -23.99
C ILE A 619 -7.20 8.18 -23.97
N ASP A 620 -6.57 8.07 -25.13
CA ASP A 620 -5.20 7.56 -25.31
C ASP A 620 -4.91 6.23 -24.60
N GLY A 621 -5.80 5.25 -24.84
CA GLY A 621 -5.64 3.87 -24.38
C GLY A 621 -6.32 3.55 -23.05
N ALA A 622 -7.06 4.49 -22.46
CA ALA A 622 -7.82 4.25 -21.23
C ALA A 622 -8.97 3.24 -21.39
N GLN A 623 -9.22 2.41 -20.37
CA GLN A 623 -10.18 1.30 -20.48
C GLN A 623 -11.10 1.14 -19.27
N ILE A 624 -12.33 0.68 -19.53
CA ILE A 624 -13.27 0.19 -18.52
C ILE A 624 -13.69 -1.22 -18.92
N PHE A 625 -13.45 -2.23 -18.09
CA PHE A 625 -13.79 -3.60 -18.49
C PHE A 625 -14.07 -4.60 -17.38
N THR A 626 -14.99 -5.51 -17.69
CA THR A 626 -15.35 -6.70 -16.92
C THR A 626 -15.03 -7.92 -17.78
N SER A 627 -13.97 -8.67 -17.49
CA SER A 627 -13.60 -9.83 -18.32
C SER A 627 -13.48 -11.10 -17.51
N SER A 628 -13.83 -12.24 -18.11
CA SER A 628 -13.61 -13.56 -17.54
C SER A 628 -12.58 -14.36 -18.34
N PHE A 629 -11.55 -14.83 -17.63
CA PHE A 629 -10.41 -15.51 -18.23
C PHE A 629 -10.45 -17.05 -18.14
N LYS A 630 -11.34 -17.62 -17.31
CA LYS A 630 -11.60 -19.07 -17.20
C LYS A 630 -13.10 -19.41 -17.32
N GLY A 631 -13.65 -20.21 -16.39
CA GLY A 631 -15.01 -20.74 -16.46
C GLY A 631 -16.13 -19.75 -16.13
N GLY A 632 -15.84 -18.71 -15.34
CA GLY A 632 -16.86 -17.77 -14.86
C GLY A 632 -17.40 -16.82 -15.92
N ASP A 633 -18.60 -16.28 -15.70
CA ASP A 633 -19.19 -15.28 -16.59
C ASP A 633 -18.56 -13.90 -16.34
N ALA A 634 -18.43 -13.06 -17.37
CA ALA A 634 -18.01 -11.67 -17.22
C ALA A 634 -19.18 -10.80 -16.75
N GLY A 635 -18.92 -9.79 -15.92
CA GLY A 635 -19.97 -8.93 -15.38
C GLY A 635 -20.49 -7.88 -16.35
N ASN A 636 -21.56 -7.20 -15.96
CA ASN A 636 -22.18 -6.15 -16.75
C ASN A 636 -21.47 -4.80 -16.53
N ILE A 637 -21.57 -3.91 -17.52
CA ILE A 637 -21.18 -2.50 -17.37
C ILE A 637 -22.39 -1.63 -17.73
N THR A 638 -22.78 -0.76 -16.81
CA THR A 638 -23.85 0.22 -17.02
C THR A 638 -23.26 1.62 -16.88
N ILE A 639 -23.47 2.47 -17.90
CA ILE A 639 -23.00 3.85 -17.90
C ILE A 639 -24.18 4.75 -18.22
N ASN A 640 -24.57 5.56 -17.25
CA ASN A 640 -25.54 6.64 -17.41
C ASN A 640 -24.76 7.95 -17.44
N ALA A 641 -24.62 8.54 -18.62
CA ALA A 641 -23.91 9.81 -18.81
C ALA A 641 -24.88 10.89 -19.28
N SER A 642 -25.25 11.85 -18.43
CA SER A 642 -26.30 12.84 -18.72
C SER A 642 -26.00 13.72 -19.95
N GLU A 643 -24.73 13.89 -20.32
CA GLU A 643 -24.28 14.69 -21.46
C GLU A 643 -23.53 13.89 -22.53
N ASN A 644 -22.38 13.28 -22.23
CA ASN A 644 -21.60 12.58 -23.26
C ASN A 644 -20.74 11.41 -22.77
N ILE A 645 -20.53 10.46 -23.67
CA ILE A 645 -19.53 9.38 -23.58
C ILE A 645 -18.58 9.54 -24.77
N THR A 646 -17.30 9.76 -24.49
CA THR A 646 -16.26 9.96 -25.51
C THR A 646 -15.14 8.94 -25.35
N LEU A 647 -14.86 8.18 -26.39
CA LEU A 647 -13.68 7.31 -26.49
C LEU A 647 -12.80 7.78 -27.65
N SER A 648 -11.51 7.99 -27.41
CA SER A 648 -10.59 8.40 -28.46
C SER A 648 -9.18 7.86 -28.26
N GLY A 649 -8.56 7.45 -29.37
CA GLY A 649 -7.13 7.19 -29.42
C GLY A 649 -6.71 5.79 -28.96
N ILE A 650 -5.39 5.63 -28.89
CA ILE A 650 -4.70 4.42 -28.46
C ILE A 650 -3.52 4.84 -27.59
N ASP A 651 -3.08 4.01 -26.65
CA ASP A 651 -1.78 4.11 -26.01
C ASP A 651 -0.69 3.65 -27.01
N PRO A 652 0.15 4.56 -27.53
CA PRO A 652 1.20 4.20 -28.46
C PRO A 652 2.33 3.39 -27.81
N THR A 653 2.49 3.49 -26.48
CA THR A 653 3.56 2.86 -25.71
C THR A 653 3.24 1.42 -25.30
N TYR A 654 1.98 1.00 -25.40
CA TYR A 654 1.49 -0.31 -24.97
C TYR A 654 2.39 -1.49 -25.36
N ASN A 655 2.76 -1.60 -26.64
CA ASN A 655 3.54 -2.74 -27.13
C ASN A 655 4.97 -2.73 -26.57
N GLU A 656 5.53 -1.55 -26.36
CA GLU A 656 6.88 -1.38 -25.79
C GLU A 656 6.86 -1.73 -24.30
N ARG A 657 5.86 -1.26 -23.55
CA ARG A 657 5.63 -1.66 -22.15
C ARG A 657 5.48 -3.17 -22.04
N LEU A 658 4.60 -3.75 -22.85
CA LEU A 658 4.33 -5.19 -22.86
C LEU A 658 5.59 -6.01 -23.16
N ALA A 659 6.45 -5.54 -24.07
CA ALA A 659 7.71 -6.20 -24.38
C ALA A 659 8.75 -6.08 -23.25
N ARG A 660 8.69 -5.00 -22.45
CA ARG A 660 9.62 -4.73 -21.34
C ARG A 660 9.32 -5.57 -20.11
N VAL A 661 8.06 -5.56 -19.65
CA VAL A 661 7.69 -6.14 -18.34
C VAL A 661 6.81 -7.39 -18.44
N GLY A 662 6.32 -7.70 -19.64
CA GLY A 662 5.47 -8.88 -19.88
C GLY A 662 3.98 -8.64 -19.58
N ARG A 663 3.15 -9.65 -19.94
CA ARG A 663 1.68 -9.57 -19.83
C ARG A 663 1.15 -9.45 -18.41
N ASN A 664 1.91 -9.91 -17.42
CA ASN A 664 1.44 -9.97 -16.04
C ASN A 664 1.59 -8.64 -15.29
N SER A 665 2.22 -7.64 -15.91
CA SER A 665 2.47 -6.32 -15.29
C SER A 665 1.90 -5.15 -16.10
N VAL A 666 1.39 -5.41 -17.30
CA VAL A 666 0.75 -4.40 -18.16
C VAL A 666 -0.74 -4.71 -18.23
N ASP A 667 -1.53 -3.95 -17.48
CA ASP A 667 -2.99 -4.08 -17.41
C ASP A 667 -3.71 -3.21 -18.44
N PRO A 668 -3.63 -3.55 -19.74
CA PRO A 668 -4.85 -3.45 -20.55
C PRO A 668 -5.04 -4.59 -21.57
N ASP A 669 -6.29 -4.81 -21.97
CA ASP A 669 -6.72 -5.73 -23.04
C ASP A 669 -6.47 -5.12 -24.44
N GLY A 670 -5.24 -4.66 -24.67
CA GLY A 670 -4.79 -3.98 -25.89
C GLY A 670 -4.54 -2.47 -25.73
N SER A 671 -4.12 -1.82 -26.80
CA SER A 671 -3.73 -0.40 -26.79
C SER A 671 -4.88 0.60 -26.98
N ALA A 672 -6.07 0.16 -27.39
CA ALA A 672 -7.15 1.11 -27.72
C ALA A 672 -7.89 1.60 -26.48
N SER A 673 -8.40 2.84 -26.54
CA SER A 673 -9.39 3.28 -25.56
C SER A 673 -10.65 2.42 -25.69
N ALA A 674 -11.13 1.84 -24.58
CA ALA A 674 -12.13 0.78 -24.69
C ALA A 674 -13.13 0.68 -23.53
N ILE A 675 -14.36 0.26 -23.86
CA ILE A 675 -15.32 -0.29 -22.90
C ILE A 675 -15.59 -1.74 -23.29
N ALA A 676 -15.32 -2.70 -22.40
CA ALA A 676 -15.34 -4.10 -22.79
C ALA A 676 -15.94 -5.01 -21.72
N SER A 677 -16.89 -5.86 -22.13
CA SER A 677 -17.24 -7.07 -21.39
C SER A 677 -16.87 -8.30 -22.22
N ARG A 678 -15.99 -9.18 -21.71
CA ARG A 678 -15.40 -10.24 -22.54
C ARG A 678 -15.28 -11.56 -21.82
N ALA A 679 -15.42 -12.65 -22.57
CA ALA A 679 -15.07 -13.97 -22.08
C ALA A 679 -14.04 -14.64 -23.00
N THR A 680 -13.00 -15.21 -22.41
CA THR A 680 -11.90 -15.82 -23.20
C THR A 680 -11.94 -17.34 -23.26
N GLN A 681 -12.73 -18.01 -22.40
CA GLN A 681 -12.90 -19.47 -22.39
C GLN A 681 -14.38 -19.89 -22.44
N THR A 682 -14.88 -20.62 -21.44
CA THR A 682 -16.23 -21.20 -21.44
C THR A 682 -17.29 -20.26 -20.88
N GLY A 683 -16.90 -19.27 -20.08
CA GLY A 683 -17.81 -18.28 -19.51
C GLY A 683 -18.45 -17.37 -20.57
N LYS A 684 -19.58 -16.74 -20.25
CA LYS A 684 -20.28 -15.80 -21.13
C LYS A 684 -19.76 -14.38 -20.93
N ALA A 685 -19.76 -13.58 -21.99
CA ALA A 685 -19.58 -12.13 -21.84
C ALA A 685 -20.84 -11.50 -21.26
N GLY A 686 -20.68 -10.46 -20.44
CA GLY A 686 -21.76 -9.67 -19.87
C GLY A 686 -22.31 -8.64 -20.85
N SER A 687 -23.29 -7.86 -20.38
CA SER A 687 -23.95 -6.82 -21.17
C SER A 687 -23.33 -5.44 -20.94
N LEU A 688 -23.35 -4.60 -21.97
CA LEU A 688 -22.96 -3.19 -21.90
C LEU A 688 -24.20 -2.32 -22.17
N ASN A 689 -24.59 -1.51 -21.19
CA ASN A 689 -25.71 -0.58 -21.29
C ASN A 689 -25.19 0.86 -21.23
N LEU A 690 -25.23 1.59 -22.34
CA LEU A 690 -24.71 2.95 -22.45
C LEU A 690 -25.84 3.93 -22.75
N ASN A 691 -26.13 4.83 -21.80
CA ASN A 691 -27.17 5.85 -21.92
C ASN A 691 -26.53 7.23 -21.92
N THR A 692 -26.74 8.03 -22.97
CA THR A 692 -26.21 9.40 -23.01
C THR A 692 -26.91 10.29 -24.02
N LYS A 693 -26.65 11.61 -24.05
CA LYS A 693 -27.08 12.43 -25.20
C LYS A 693 -26.15 12.21 -26.39
N THR A 694 -24.85 12.21 -26.18
CA THR A 694 -23.87 12.04 -27.26
C THR A 694 -22.89 10.91 -26.98
N PHE A 695 -22.90 9.89 -27.83
CA PHE A 695 -21.88 8.86 -27.84
C PHE A 695 -20.91 9.08 -29.01
N SER A 696 -19.61 9.15 -28.72
CA SER A 696 -18.56 9.23 -29.73
C SER A 696 -17.44 8.21 -29.49
N ALA A 697 -17.09 7.46 -30.53
CA ALA A 697 -15.91 6.61 -30.54
C ALA A 697 -15.04 6.91 -31.76
N SER A 698 -13.77 7.24 -31.52
CA SER A 698 -12.85 7.67 -32.57
C SER A 698 -11.43 7.12 -32.40
N GLY A 699 -10.62 7.20 -33.45
CA GLY A 699 -9.18 6.94 -33.32
C GLY A 699 -8.84 5.49 -32.95
N ARG A 700 -9.62 4.52 -33.43
CA ARG A 700 -9.57 3.08 -33.13
C ARG A 700 -10.16 2.65 -31.78
N ALA A 701 -10.90 3.54 -31.12
CA ALA A 701 -11.67 3.20 -29.92
C ALA A 701 -12.59 1.99 -30.14
N LEU A 702 -12.76 1.18 -29.08
CA LEU A 702 -13.45 -0.10 -29.13
C LEU A 702 -14.51 -0.20 -28.02
N VAL A 703 -15.74 -0.54 -28.39
CA VAL A 703 -16.77 -1.01 -27.45
C VAL A 703 -17.13 -2.45 -27.80
N THR A 704 -17.03 -3.38 -26.84
CA THR A 704 -17.13 -4.81 -27.17
C THR A 704 -17.79 -5.68 -26.08
N VAL A 705 -18.67 -6.60 -26.50
CA VAL A 705 -19.29 -7.67 -25.66
C VAL A 705 -18.89 -9.08 -26.13
N SER A 706 -17.65 -9.25 -26.58
CA SER A 706 -17.24 -10.41 -27.38
C SER A 706 -16.83 -11.63 -26.57
N SER A 707 -17.03 -12.83 -27.14
CA SER A 707 -16.43 -14.08 -26.65
C SER A 707 -15.42 -14.65 -27.66
N THR A 708 -14.21 -14.96 -27.20
CA THR A 708 -13.17 -15.63 -28.00
C THR A 708 -13.05 -17.13 -27.74
N GLY A 709 -13.71 -17.64 -26.70
CA GLY A 709 -13.74 -19.06 -26.37
C GLY A 709 -15.04 -19.73 -26.80
N THR A 710 -15.44 -20.80 -26.10
CA THR A 710 -16.71 -21.49 -26.35
C THR A 710 -17.90 -20.87 -25.63
N GLY A 711 -17.66 -19.83 -24.82
CA GLY A 711 -18.70 -19.00 -24.24
C GLY A 711 -19.43 -18.14 -25.27
N VAL A 712 -20.60 -17.61 -24.88
CA VAL A 712 -21.42 -16.78 -25.77
C VAL A 712 -21.10 -15.30 -25.56
N ALA A 713 -21.18 -14.50 -26.63
CA ALA A 713 -21.09 -13.05 -26.54
C ALA A 713 -22.34 -12.43 -25.87
N GLY A 714 -22.16 -11.27 -25.25
CA GLY A 714 -23.21 -10.54 -24.53
C GLY A 714 -24.01 -9.60 -25.43
N THR A 715 -24.73 -8.65 -24.81
CA THR A 715 -25.53 -7.64 -25.52
C THR A 715 -24.95 -6.25 -25.32
N LEU A 716 -24.82 -5.49 -26.41
CA LEU A 716 -24.42 -4.08 -26.38
C LEU A 716 -25.62 -3.21 -26.74
N ASP A 717 -26.11 -2.45 -25.76
CA ASP A 717 -27.21 -1.52 -25.91
C ASP A 717 -26.70 -0.09 -25.73
N ILE A 718 -26.88 0.74 -26.77
CA ILE A 718 -26.54 2.17 -26.74
C ILE A 718 -27.80 2.99 -27.04
N SER A 719 -28.22 3.79 -26.07
CA SER A 719 -29.31 4.75 -26.20
C SER A 719 -28.73 6.16 -26.17
N ALA A 720 -28.73 6.84 -27.32
CA ALA A 720 -28.25 8.22 -27.39
C ALA A 720 -28.90 9.06 -28.49
N ASP A 721 -29.01 10.38 -28.28
CA ASP A 721 -29.49 11.33 -29.29
C ASP A 721 -28.59 11.35 -30.53
N THR A 722 -27.27 11.21 -30.35
CA THR A 722 -26.29 11.13 -31.43
C THR A 722 -25.26 10.05 -31.17
N ILE A 723 -25.02 9.20 -32.17
CA ILE A 723 -23.97 8.17 -32.15
C ILE A 723 -23.00 8.45 -33.30
N GLN A 724 -21.76 8.81 -32.99
CA GLN A 724 -20.73 9.12 -33.99
C GLN A 724 -19.54 8.16 -33.88
N LEU A 725 -19.26 7.46 -34.98
CA LEU A 725 -18.09 6.60 -35.10
C LEU A 725 -17.15 7.14 -36.18
N ASP A 726 -15.94 7.54 -35.82
CA ASP A 726 -14.87 7.94 -36.75
C ASP A 726 -13.63 7.07 -36.59
N ASN A 727 -13.50 6.02 -37.43
CA ASN A 727 -12.56 4.92 -37.20
C ASN A 727 -12.78 4.29 -35.80
N GLY A 728 -14.04 4.13 -35.40
CA GLY A 728 -14.45 3.52 -34.13
C GLY A 728 -15.19 2.19 -34.35
N PHE A 729 -15.15 1.30 -33.35
CA PHE A 729 -15.62 -0.08 -33.49
C PHE A 729 -16.61 -0.47 -32.39
N LEU A 730 -17.82 -0.89 -32.76
CA LEU A 730 -18.80 -1.53 -31.89
C LEU A 730 -18.90 -3.02 -32.23
N ASN A 731 -18.61 -3.90 -31.28
CA ASN A 731 -18.43 -5.34 -31.54
C ASN A 731 -19.18 -6.24 -30.55
N ALA A 732 -19.94 -7.21 -31.07
CA ALA A 732 -20.52 -8.30 -30.29
C ALA A 732 -20.20 -9.64 -30.98
N LYS A 733 -18.91 -9.87 -31.22
CA LYS A 733 -18.42 -11.05 -31.95
C LYS A 733 -18.50 -12.29 -31.07
N THR A 734 -19.03 -13.37 -31.62
CA THR A 734 -19.13 -14.68 -30.94
C THR A 734 -18.36 -15.76 -31.70
N SER A 735 -17.75 -16.68 -30.95
CA SER A 735 -17.08 -17.87 -31.50
C SER A 735 -17.88 -19.16 -31.23
N ALA A 736 -18.90 -19.10 -30.36
CA ALA A 736 -19.81 -20.21 -30.05
C ALA A 736 -21.19 -19.70 -29.58
N GLY A 737 -22.25 -20.42 -29.92
CA GLY A 737 -23.64 -20.08 -29.55
C GLY A 737 -24.33 -19.07 -30.49
N ASP A 738 -25.56 -18.68 -30.14
CA ASP A 738 -26.46 -17.84 -30.96
C ASP A 738 -26.69 -16.43 -30.37
N GLN A 739 -25.80 -15.95 -29.48
CA GLN A 739 -25.95 -14.63 -28.82
C GLN A 739 -24.74 -13.73 -29.12
N GLY A 740 -24.95 -12.41 -29.01
CA GLY A 740 -24.04 -11.36 -29.47
C GLY A 740 -24.77 -10.22 -30.16
N ASN A 741 -25.72 -9.57 -29.49
CA ASN A 741 -26.60 -8.58 -30.13
C ASN A 741 -26.10 -7.15 -29.92
N ILE A 742 -26.42 -6.28 -30.89
CA ILE A 742 -26.22 -4.83 -30.76
C ILE A 742 -27.55 -4.13 -30.98
N THR A 743 -27.95 -3.29 -30.03
CA THR A 743 -29.12 -2.40 -30.15
C THR A 743 -28.65 -0.95 -30.07
N LEU A 744 -28.97 -0.16 -31.09
CA LEU A 744 -28.80 1.29 -31.09
C LEU A 744 -30.18 1.94 -31.14
N SER A 745 -30.53 2.74 -30.14
CA SER A 745 -31.88 3.30 -29.97
C SER A 745 -31.85 4.79 -29.66
N ASN A 746 -33.01 5.44 -29.80
CA ASN A 746 -33.27 6.84 -29.48
C ASN A 746 -32.44 7.89 -30.25
N ALA A 747 -31.71 7.48 -31.29
CA ALA A 747 -30.86 8.39 -32.04
C ALA A 747 -31.63 9.28 -33.02
N LYS A 748 -31.28 10.56 -33.04
CA LYS A 748 -31.63 11.49 -34.13
C LYS A 748 -30.64 11.34 -35.28
N LEU A 749 -29.39 10.97 -34.97
CA LEU A 749 -28.35 10.76 -35.96
C LEU A 749 -27.39 9.65 -35.53
N ILE A 750 -27.18 8.71 -36.45
CA ILE A 750 -26.07 7.75 -36.37
C ILE A 750 -25.15 8.00 -37.56
N PHE A 751 -23.89 8.36 -37.29
CA PHE A 751 -22.92 8.70 -38.32
C PHE A 751 -21.66 7.85 -38.25
N LEU A 752 -21.44 7.03 -39.27
CA LEU A 752 -20.25 6.19 -39.44
C LEU A 752 -19.38 6.75 -40.57
N ARG A 753 -18.10 6.96 -40.27
CA ARG A 753 -17.09 7.42 -41.24
C ARG A 753 -15.73 6.80 -40.99
N ASN A 754 -14.89 6.81 -42.02
CA ASN A 754 -13.48 6.41 -41.96
C ASN A 754 -13.29 4.96 -41.45
N ASN A 755 -13.88 3.98 -42.14
CA ASN A 755 -13.81 2.55 -41.81
C ASN A 755 -14.35 2.17 -40.42
N SER A 756 -15.30 2.94 -39.87
CA SER A 756 -16.01 2.55 -38.65
C SER A 756 -16.82 1.26 -38.85
N GLU A 757 -16.93 0.45 -37.80
CA GLU A 757 -17.64 -0.83 -37.87
C GLU A 757 -18.63 -1.03 -36.73
N ILE A 758 -19.82 -1.57 -37.06
CA ILE A 758 -20.80 -2.13 -36.12
C ILE A 758 -20.96 -3.60 -36.49
N THR A 759 -20.50 -4.53 -35.64
CA THR A 759 -20.42 -5.94 -36.04
C THR A 759 -20.83 -6.94 -34.97
N THR A 760 -21.61 -7.94 -35.37
CA THR A 760 -22.04 -9.10 -34.58
C THR A 760 -21.56 -10.41 -35.22
N ASN A 761 -20.48 -10.33 -35.99
CA ASN A 761 -20.02 -11.43 -36.83
C ASN A 761 -19.65 -12.66 -36.00
N ALA A 762 -20.16 -13.82 -36.43
CA ALA A 762 -19.88 -15.12 -35.83
C ALA A 762 -18.69 -15.82 -36.52
N ARG A 763 -17.91 -16.55 -35.73
CA ARG A 763 -16.86 -17.47 -36.19
C ARG A 763 -17.30 -18.93 -36.02
N ASP A 764 -16.54 -19.83 -36.63
CA ASP A 764 -16.77 -21.28 -36.54
C ASP A 764 -18.22 -21.66 -36.86
N THR A 765 -18.83 -22.51 -36.03
CA THR A 765 -20.22 -22.97 -36.18
C THR A 765 -21.25 -22.05 -35.52
N ALA A 766 -20.84 -20.90 -34.96
CA ALA A 766 -21.75 -19.99 -34.26
C ALA A 766 -22.69 -19.25 -35.23
N THR A 767 -23.86 -18.87 -34.75
CA THR A 767 -24.82 -18.03 -35.48
C THR A 767 -24.48 -16.56 -35.27
N GLY A 768 -24.51 -15.76 -36.35
CA GLY A 768 -24.31 -14.31 -36.27
C GLY A 768 -25.36 -13.68 -35.35
N GLY A 769 -24.93 -12.78 -34.47
CA GLY A 769 -25.86 -12.05 -33.60
C GLY A 769 -26.65 -10.99 -34.37
N ASN A 770 -27.75 -10.48 -33.79
CA ASN A 770 -28.62 -9.52 -34.47
C ASN A 770 -28.19 -8.08 -34.22
N ILE A 771 -28.41 -7.22 -35.21
CA ILE A 771 -28.21 -5.77 -35.10
C ILE A 771 -29.55 -5.07 -35.28
N THR A 772 -29.96 -4.29 -34.29
CA THR A 772 -31.17 -3.46 -34.33
C THR A 772 -30.79 -1.99 -34.23
N ILE A 773 -31.19 -1.19 -35.21
CA ILE A 773 -30.91 0.25 -35.25
C ILE A 773 -32.22 1.01 -35.39
N THR A 774 -32.49 1.91 -34.47
CA THR A 774 -33.60 2.87 -34.53
C THR A 774 -33.05 4.29 -34.48
N THR A 775 -33.19 5.03 -35.58
CA THR A 775 -32.67 6.41 -35.69
C THR A 775 -33.49 7.26 -36.66
N ASP A 776 -33.51 8.59 -36.56
CA ASP A 776 -34.07 9.42 -37.64
C ASP A 776 -33.21 9.31 -38.90
N PHE A 777 -31.90 9.49 -38.76
CA PHE A 777 -30.95 9.44 -39.87
C PHE A 777 -29.80 8.48 -39.59
N LEU A 778 -29.53 7.59 -40.55
CA LEU A 778 -28.34 6.76 -40.60
C LEU A 778 -27.45 7.22 -41.76
N VAL A 779 -26.21 7.61 -41.47
CA VAL A 779 -25.22 8.02 -42.49
C VAL A 779 -24.00 7.12 -42.40
N THR A 780 -23.67 6.42 -43.48
CA THR A 780 -22.46 5.58 -43.60
C THR A 780 -21.59 6.08 -44.75
N SER A 781 -20.31 6.33 -44.45
CA SER A 781 -19.36 6.90 -45.41
C SER A 781 -17.96 6.33 -45.27
N LYS A 782 -17.15 6.47 -46.33
CA LYS A 782 -15.70 6.19 -46.36
C LYS A 782 -15.34 4.79 -45.81
N GLY A 783 -15.94 3.76 -46.38
CA GLY A 783 -15.60 2.36 -46.12
C GLY A 783 -16.22 1.74 -44.86
N SER A 784 -17.21 2.41 -44.26
CA SER A 784 -17.81 1.96 -42.99
C SER A 784 -18.70 0.71 -43.17
N LYS A 785 -18.85 -0.09 -42.11
CA LYS A 785 -19.51 -1.40 -42.18
C LYS A 785 -20.53 -1.61 -41.06
N ILE A 786 -21.66 -2.21 -41.41
CA ILE A 786 -22.62 -2.79 -40.47
C ILE A 786 -22.79 -4.27 -40.85
N SER A 787 -22.38 -5.20 -39.99
CA SER A 787 -22.33 -6.61 -40.40
C SER A 787 -22.69 -7.64 -39.33
N ALA A 788 -23.51 -8.61 -39.71
CA ALA A 788 -23.96 -9.75 -38.91
C ALA A 788 -23.65 -11.08 -39.64
N ASN A 789 -22.43 -11.23 -40.15
CA ASN A 789 -22.01 -12.35 -40.99
C ASN A 789 -21.64 -13.60 -40.17
N ALA A 790 -21.63 -14.77 -40.80
CA ALA A 790 -21.16 -16.04 -40.23
C ALA A 790 -20.25 -16.82 -41.20
N ILE A 791 -19.50 -17.81 -40.68
CA ILE A 791 -18.69 -18.72 -41.50
C ILE A 791 -19.46 -20.03 -41.77
N LEU A 792 -19.60 -20.91 -40.77
CA LEU A 792 -20.34 -22.18 -40.90
C LEU A 792 -21.78 -22.09 -40.39
N GLY A 793 -22.05 -21.25 -39.39
CA GLY A 793 -23.39 -21.04 -38.84
C GLY A 793 -24.27 -20.12 -39.70
N ARG A 794 -25.48 -19.79 -39.22
CA ARG A 794 -26.40 -18.88 -39.91
C ARG A 794 -25.95 -17.41 -39.73
N GLY A 795 -26.10 -16.57 -40.74
CA GLY A 795 -25.94 -15.12 -40.60
C GLY A 795 -27.02 -14.52 -39.69
N GLY A 796 -26.68 -13.50 -38.91
CA GLY A 796 -27.62 -12.80 -38.03
C GLY A 796 -28.56 -11.87 -38.79
N ASN A 797 -29.60 -11.36 -38.15
CA ASN A 797 -30.54 -10.42 -38.79
C ASN A 797 -30.17 -8.97 -38.47
N ILE A 798 -30.22 -8.11 -39.48
CA ILE A 798 -30.04 -6.67 -39.35
C ILE A 798 -31.38 -5.99 -39.60
N THR A 799 -31.89 -5.24 -38.62
CA THR A 799 -33.10 -4.43 -38.74
C THR A 799 -32.76 -2.96 -38.52
N ILE A 800 -33.02 -2.12 -39.53
CA ILE A 800 -32.78 -0.67 -39.47
C ILE A 800 -34.10 0.04 -39.70
N SER A 801 -34.58 0.75 -38.68
CA SER A 801 -35.75 1.61 -38.76
C SER A 801 -35.29 3.07 -38.76
N ALA A 802 -35.46 3.77 -39.88
CA ALA A 802 -35.04 5.16 -40.02
C ALA A 802 -35.88 6.01 -40.96
N ILE A 803 -35.91 7.33 -40.74
CA ILE A 803 -36.52 8.28 -41.68
C ILE A 803 -35.69 8.33 -42.98
N GLY A 804 -34.35 8.37 -42.86
CA GLY A 804 -33.44 8.38 -44.00
C GLY A 804 -32.18 7.56 -43.78
N ILE A 805 -31.76 6.81 -44.80
CA ILE A 805 -30.51 6.04 -44.83
C ILE A 805 -29.63 6.57 -45.98
N PHE A 806 -28.46 7.10 -45.65
CA PHE A 806 -27.49 7.66 -46.59
C PHE A 806 -26.19 6.86 -46.54
N SER A 807 -26.01 5.93 -47.47
CA SER A 807 -24.79 5.12 -47.59
C SER A 807 -24.03 5.46 -48.86
N ASP A 808 -22.72 5.67 -48.76
CA ASP A 808 -21.86 5.70 -49.94
C ASP A 808 -21.59 4.30 -50.50
N ARG A 809 -21.03 4.21 -51.71
CA ARG A 809 -20.73 2.93 -52.38
C ARG A 809 -19.59 2.13 -51.72
N SER A 810 -18.78 2.79 -50.90
CA SER A 810 -17.65 2.14 -50.23
C SER A 810 -18.07 1.44 -48.94
N SER A 811 -19.21 1.85 -48.37
CA SER A 811 -19.79 1.31 -47.15
C SER A 811 -20.68 0.10 -47.43
N LYS A 812 -20.81 -0.81 -46.45
CA LYS A 812 -21.54 -2.08 -46.61
C LYS A 812 -22.44 -2.41 -45.43
N ILE A 813 -23.61 -2.98 -45.73
CA ILE A 813 -24.53 -3.59 -44.76
C ILE A 813 -24.73 -5.06 -45.17
N THR A 814 -24.30 -6.02 -44.35
CA THR A 814 -24.26 -7.44 -44.74
C THR A 814 -24.62 -8.40 -43.61
N ALA A 815 -25.40 -9.43 -43.92
CA ALA A 815 -25.87 -10.47 -42.99
C ALA A 815 -25.63 -11.88 -43.57
N SER A 816 -24.53 -12.12 -44.27
CA SER A 816 -24.32 -13.35 -45.06
C SER A 816 -23.60 -14.46 -44.28
N SER A 817 -23.77 -15.71 -44.70
CA SER A 817 -22.98 -16.86 -44.27
C SER A 817 -22.16 -17.46 -45.41
N GLN A 818 -20.93 -17.90 -45.14
CA GLN A 818 -20.06 -18.50 -46.17
C GLN A 818 -20.47 -19.93 -46.55
N LEU A 819 -20.79 -20.74 -45.54
CA LEU A 819 -21.11 -22.16 -45.67
C LEU A 819 -22.45 -22.53 -45.01
N GLY A 820 -23.06 -21.60 -44.27
CA GLY A 820 -24.38 -21.74 -43.67
C GLY A 820 -25.47 -20.97 -44.44
N ILE A 821 -26.55 -20.62 -43.74
CA ILE A 821 -27.69 -19.88 -44.29
C ILE A 821 -27.48 -18.39 -44.07
N ASP A 822 -27.75 -17.56 -45.09
CA ASP A 822 -27.74 -16.10 -44.94
C ASP A 822 -28.81 -15.61 -43.94
N GLY A 823 -28.48 -14.60 -43.16
CA GLY A 823 -29.42 -13.79 -42.39
C GLY A 823 -30.17 -12.78 -43.26
N SER A 824 -31.08 -12.01 -42.67
CA SER A 824 -31.83 -10.97 -43.38
C SER A 824 -31.33 -9.56 -43.08
N VAL A 825 -31.46 -8.67 -44.06
CA VAL A 825 -31.32 -7.21 -43.88
C VAL A 825 -32.67 -6.56 -44.18
N THR A 826 -33.29 -5.98 -43.16
CA THR A 826 -34.59 -5.32 -43.24
C THR A 826 -34.41 -3.81 -43.02
N LEU A 827 -34.84 -3.01 -43.99
CA LEU A 827 -34.80 -1.54 -43.92
C LEU A 827 -36.23 -1.00 -43.87
N ASN A 828 -36.62 -0.42 -42.73
CA ASN A 828 -37.93 0.18 -42.51
C ASN A 828 -37.80 1.70 -42.62
N THR A 829 -38.14 2.25 -43.79
CA THR A 829 -38.26 3.70 -44.00
C THR A 829 -39.72 4.07 -44.22
N PRO A 830 -40.26 5.14 -43.58
CA PRO A 830 -41.61 5.61 -43.85
C PRO A 830 -41.83 5.80 -45.36
N GLU A 831 -42.98 5.40 -45.89
CA GLU A 831 -43.37 5.77 -47.25
C GLU A 831 -43.54 7.29 -47.31
N VAL A 832 -42.49 8.00 -47.72
CA VAL A 832 -42.61 9.41 -48.07
C VAL A 832 -43.51 9.47 -49.31
N ASN A 833 -44.76 9.91 -49.15
CA ASN A 833 -45.65 10.20 -50.26
C ASN A 833 -45.39 11.63 -50.76
N PRO A 834 -44.60 11.84 -51.82
CA PRO A 834 -44.30 13.18 -52.34
C PRO A 834 -45.53 13.94 -52.83
N ALA A 835 -46.70 13.29 -52.97
CA ALA A 835 -47.94 13.95 -53.38
C ALA A 835 -48.56 14.85 -52.29
N GLN A 836 -48.15 14.73 -51.01
CA GLN A 836 -48.66 15.58 -49.94
C GLN A 836 -47.99 16.96 -49.84
N ALA A 837 -46.92 17.22 -50.63
CA ALA A 837 -46.23 18.52 -50.69
C ALA A 837 -46.72 19.43 -51.85
N LEU A 838 -47.80 19.06 -52.54
CA LEU A 838 -48.43 19.89 -53.58
C LEU A 838 -49.63 20.64 -53.01
N ASP A 839 -49.40 21.53 -52.05
CA ASP A 839 -50.35 22.62 -51.81
C ASP A 839 -50.26 23.56 -53.02
N LYS A 840 -51.37 23.68 -53.77
CA LYS A 840 -51.48 24.56 -54.92
C LYS A 840 -51.35 26.02 -54.47
N LEU A 841 -50.25 26.68 -54.85
CA LEU A 841 -50.17 28.14 -54.86
C LEU A 841 -51.32 28.72 -55.72
N PRO A 842 -52.07 29.74 -55.24
CA PRO A 842 -53.06 30.44 -56.05
C PRO A 842 -52.39 31.10 -57.24
N VAL A 843 -52.85 30.77 -58.45
CA VAL A 843 -52.38 31.37 -59.69
C VAL A 843 -53.32 32.51 -60.06
N ASP A 844 -53.17 33.66 -59.41
CA ASP A 844 -53.58 34.94 -59.99
C ASP A 844 -52.32 35.64 -60.50
N VAL A 845 -52.07 35.47 -61.80
CA VAL A 845 -51.01 36.16 -62.52
C VAL A 845 -51.48 37.59 -62.78
N VAL A 846 -50.88 38.57 -62.11
CA VAL A 846 -51.04 39.97 -62.49
C VAL A 846 -50.28 40.22 -63.79
N ASP A 847 -51.01 40.61 -64.83
CA ASP A 847 -50.48 40.98 -66.15
C ASP A 847 -49.68 42.30 -66.08
N THR A 848 -48.38 42.23 -66.36
CA THR A 848 -47.45 43.37 -66.35
C THR A 848 -47.06 43.84 -67.76
N SER A 849 -47.81 43.46 -68.80
CA SER A 849 -47.50 43.79 -70.20
C SER A 849 -47.62 45.28 -70.60
N ASN A 850 -47.84 46.21 -69.66
CA ASN A 850 -47.93 47.66 -69.94
C ASN A 850 -47.06 48.58 -69.06
N GLN A 851 -45.99 48.08 -68.40
CA GLN A 851 -45.11 48.96 -67.61
C GLN A 851 -43.64 48.97 -68.03
N ILE A 852 -43.37 48.87 -69.33
CA ILE A 852 -42.06 49.24 -69.89
C ILE A 852 -42.17 50.63 -70.53
N ILE A 853 -41.53 51.63 -69.91
CA ILE A 853 -40.91 52.73 -70.64
C ILE A 853 -39.47 52.89 -70.16
N THR A 854 -38.59 52.82 -71.16
CA THR A 854 -37.17 53.12 -71.24
C THR A 854 -36.87 54.56 -70.79
N ASP A 855 -35.80 54.81 -70.01
CA ASP A 855 -34.70 55.66 -70.47
C ASP A 855 -33.45 55.62 -69.54
N CYS A 856 -32.34 56.07 -70.12
CA CYS A 856 -30.96 55.93 -69.70
C CYS A 856 -30.48 56.77 -68.50
N ALA A 857 -29.27 56.37 -68.07
CA ALA A 857 -28.12 57.19 -67.70
C ALA A 857 -27.91 57.60 -66.22
N ALA A 858 -26.86 56.97 -65.67
CA ALA A 858 -25.76 57.54 -64.88
C ALA A 858 -26.08 58.46 -63.69
N ASN A 859 -25.73 58.01 -62.49
CA ASN A 859 -24.52 58.45 -61.79
C ASN A 859 -24.39 57.77 -60.41
N SER A 860 -23.18 57.27 -60.16
CA SER A 860 -22.44 57.14 -58.87
C SER A 860 -23.18 57.53 -57.57
N VAL A 861 -23.05 56.86 -56.41
CA VAL A 861 -21.85 56.33 -55.74
C VAL A 861 -22.27 55.41 -54.54
N ASN A 862 -21.38 54.46 -54.18
CA ASN A 862 -21.18 53.77 -52.87
C ASN A 862 -22.14 52.62 -52.46
N SER A 863 -21.74 51.58 -51.71
CA SER A 863 -20.51 50.79 -51.46
C SER A 863 -20.88 49.71 -50.42
N PHE A 864 -20.33 48.49 -50.47
CA PHE A 864 -19.54 47.91 -49.37
C PHE A 864 -18.90 46.58 -49.80
N LEU A 865 -17.70 46.36 -49.28
CA LEU A 865 -16.61 45.52 -49.79
C LEU A 865 -16.41 44.31 -48.88
N VAL A 866 -16.27 43.12 -49.46
CA VAL A 866 -15.55 42.00 -48.82
C VAL A 866 -14.53 41.44 -49.81
N THR A 867 -13.26 41.63 -49.49
CA THR A 867 -12.09 41.15 -50.25
C THR A 867 -11.79 39.70 -49.91
N GLY A 868 -12.13 38.78 -50.82
CA GLY A 868 -11.60 37.42 -50.80
C GLY A 868 -10.29 37.33 -51.60
N LYS A 869 -9.22 36.84 -50.96
CA LYS A 869 -8.14 36.09 -51.62
C LYS A 869 -8.31 34.66 -51.12
N GLY A 870 -8.71 33.66 -51.88
CA GLY A 870 -8.36 33.38 -53.27
C GLY A 870 -7.75 31.98 -53.25
N GLY A 871 -8.50 30.99 -53.76
CA GLY A 871 -8.05 29.60 -53.84
C GLY A 871 -8.96 28.66 -54.64
N ILE A 872 -10.12 29.12 -55.14
CA ILE A 872 -11.03 28.30 -55.95
C ILE A 872 -11.40 29.10 -57.22
N PRO A 873 -11.25 28.55 -58.44
CA PRO A 873 -11.67 29.21 -59.68
C PRO A 873 -13.19 29.41 -59.72
N ALA A 874 -13.64 30.56 -60.22
CA ALA A 874 -15.06 30.91 -60.36
C ALA A 874 -15.80 30.14 -61.47
N ASN A 875 -15.18 29.13 -62.09
CA ASN A 875 -15.83 28.30 -63.10
C ASN A 875 -15.22 26.87 -63.13
N PRO A 876 -16.06 25.82 -63.10
CA PRO A 876 -15.62 24.41 -63.09
C PRO A 876 -14.92 23.90 -64.37
N ALA A 877 -14.81 24.68 -65.45
CA ALA A 877 -14.11 24.28 -66.68
C ALA A 877 -12.69 24.88 -66.85
N GLY A 878 -12.19 25.65 -65.87
CA GLY A 878 -10.89 26.33 -65.96
C GLY A 878 -9.69 25.46 -65.57
N VAL A 879 -8.64 25.44 -66.41
CA VAL A 879 -7.39 24.71 -66.14
C VAL A 879 -6.54 25.45 -65.10
N LEU A 880 -6.17 24.78 -64.01
CA LEU A 880 -5.22 25.27 -63.00
C LEU A 880 -3.80 25.29 -63.57
N ARG A 881 -3.21 26.48 -63.78
CA ARG A 881 -1.77 26.63 -64.01
C ARG A 881 -1.08 26.84 -62.65
N GLY A 882 -0.51 25.78 -62.10
CA GLY A 882 0.34 25.87 -60.91
C GLY A 882 1.66 26.56 -61.24
N GLN A 883 2.03 27.59 -60.47
CA GLN A 883 3.41 28.06 -60.41
C GLN A 883 4.18 27.19 -59.42
N VAL A 884 5.30 26.67 -59.91
CA VAL A 884 6.30 25.89 -59.17
C VAL A 884 6.97 26.80 -58.14
N VAL A 885 6.98 26.37 -56.87
CA VAL A 885 7.94 26.87 -55.87
C VAL A 885 8.99 25.78 -55.70
N VAL A 886 10.23 26.14 -56.05
CA VAL A 886 11.44 25.31 -55.97
C VAL A 886 11.95 25.36 -54.53
N PRO A 887 12.19 24.21 -53.85
CA PRO A 887 13.01 24.19 -52.65
C PRO A 887 14.50 24.20 -53.03
N ASP A 888 15.26 25.15 -52.49
CA ASP A 888 16.73 25.17 -52.56
C ASP A 888 17.28 24.09 -51.61
N LEU A 889 17.75 22.98 -52.18
CA LEU A 889 18.53 21.96 -51.51
C LEU A 889 20.01 22.23 -51.77
N ARG A 890 20.72 22.75 -50.76
CA ARG A 890 22.19 22.68 -50.73
C ARG A 890 22.64 21.70 -49.66
N LEU A 891 23.39 20.72 -50.16
CA LEU A 891 24.14 19.71 -49.44
C LEU A 891 25.32 20.31 -48.65
N MET A 892 25.61 19.71 -47.51
CA MET A 892 26.98 19.44 -47.07
C MET A 892 27.12 17.91 -46.90
N VAL A 893 28.09 17.37 -47.64
CA VAL A 893 28.58 15.97 -47.67
C VAL A 893 30.00 16.05 -47.06
N ASP A 894 30.21 15.46 -45.89
CA ASP A 894 30.81 14.14 -45.62
C ASP A 894 32.34 14.17 -45.47
N GLN A 895 32.86 13.38 -44.51
CA GLN A 895 33.95 12.39 -44.64
C GLN A 895 34.78 12.21 -43.36
N GLY A 896 34.82 10.95 -42.88
CA GLY A 896 35.97 10.33 -42.19
C GLY A 896 35.66 9.69 -40.83
N THR A 897 35.18 8.43 -40.71
CA THR A 897 35.95 7.15 -40.63
C THR A 897 37.15 7.20 -39.67
N THR A 898 37.48 6.26 -38.76
CA THR A 898 37.16 4.84 -38.55
C THR A 898 37.75 4.45 -37.16
N GLN A 899 37.23 3.41 -36.50
CA GLN A 899 37.98 2.18 -36.15
C GLN A 899 37.15 1.29 -35.19
N LEU A 900 36.98 0.05 -35.63
CA LEU A 900 36.40 -1.08 -34.93
C LEU A 900 37.41 -1.68 -33.94
N SER A 901 36.92 -2.24 -32.84
CA SER A 901 37.47 -3.51 -32.36
C SER A 901 36.38 -4.37 -31.73
N ASN A 902 35.92 -5.35 -32.51
CA ASN A 902 35.28 -6.57 -32.04
C ASN A 902 36.29 -7.39 -31.23
N ARG A 903 35.85 -7.94 -30.09
CA ARG A 903 36.40 -9.22 -29.61
C ARG A 903 35.28 -10.08 -29.04
N THR A 904 35.08 -11.21 -29.71
CA THR A 904 34.12 -12.26 -29.40
C THR A 904 34.78 -13.33 -28.53
N ILE A 905 33.92 -14.02 -27.74
CA ILE A 905 34.06 -15.37 -27.14
C ILE A 905 34.76 -15.45 -25.76
N SER A 906 33.99 -15.74 -24.70
CA SER A 906 33.87 -17.13 -24.20
C SER A 906 32.85 -17.30 -23.06
N ASN A 907 31.96 -18.28 -23.23
CA ASN A 907 31.22 -18.98 -22.18
C ASN A 907 32.13 -19.43 -21.04
N ARG A 908 31.72 -19.23 -19.78
CA ARG A 908 32.00 -20.16 -18.68
C ARG A 908 30.90 -20.11 -17.60
N ARG A 909 30.27 -21.27 -17.40
CA ARG A 909 29.56 -21.68 -16.18
C ARG A 909 30.54 -21.81 -15.01
N ARG A 910 30.10 -21.46 -13.79
CA ARG A 910 30.36 -22.05 -12.44
C ARG A 910 30.15 -20.94 -11.40
N SER A 911 29.12 -21.01 -10.56
CA SER A 911 29.01 -21.78 -9.31
C SER A 911 29.84 -21.24 -8.15
N ARG A 912 29.12 -20.97 -7.05
CA ARG A 912 29.48 -21.08 -5.63
C ARG A 912 30.07 -19.87 -4.88
N SER A 913 29.37 -19.63 -3.77
CA SER A 913 29.84 -19.44 -2.38
C SER A 913 30.50 -18.12 -2.01
N TRP A 914 29.80 -17.36 -1.17
CA TRP A 914 30.42 -16.46 -0.20
C TRP A 914 30.42 -17.15 1.16
N ARG A 915 31.63 -17.42 1.66
CA ARG A 915 31.94 -17.90 3.00
C ARG A 915 32.43 -16.71 3.84
N LYS A 916 32.00 -16.71 5.11
CA LYS A 916 32.45 -15.88 6.25
C LYS A 916 33.96 -15.99 6.57
N ARG A 917 34.43 -14.96 7.30
CA ARG A 917 35.57 -14.87 8.27
C ARG A 917 37.01 -14.92 7.68
N THR A 918 38.03 -14.20 8.20
CA THR A 918 38.31 -13.72 9.57
C THR A 918 39.48 -12.69 9.60
N LEU A 919 39.43 -11.77 10.60
CA LEU A 919 40.46 -11.23 11.53
C LEU A 919 41.91 -10.86 11.09
N GLY A 920 42.41 -9.74 11.63
CA GLY A 920 43.67 -9.05 11.26
C GLY A 920 44.87 -9.20 12.21
N TYR A 921 45.95 -8.43 11.94
CA TYR A 921 47.03 -8.08 12.90
C TYR A 921 47.97 -6.94 12.39
N ASN A 922 48.06 -5.85 13.18
CA ASN A 922 49.15 -4.89 13.53
C ASN A 922 50.18 -4.26 12.52
N SER A 923 50.04 -2.92 12.35
CA SER A 923 50.98 -1.73 12.38
C SER A 923 52.43 -1.76 11.84
N PRO A 924 53.11 -0.61 11.51
CA PRO A 924 52.69 0.80 11.42
C PRO A 924 53.14 1.58 10.13
N ASP A 925 52.62 2.80 10.00
CA ASP A 925 53.20 4.02 9.38
C ASP A 925 52.93 4.40 7.90
N GLN A 926 52.45 5.64 7.75
CA GLN A 926 52.44 6.56 6.58
C GLN A 926 51.51 6.30 5.37
N ALA A 927 50.25 6.77 5.45
CA ALA A 927 49.59 7.52 4.37
C ALA A 927 48.26 8.17 4.85
N GLN A 928 48.08 9.45 4.56
CA GLN A 928 46.94 10.28 4.99
C GLN A 928 45.60 9.86 4.34
N PRO A 929 44.45 9.91 5.05
CA PRO A 929 43.14 9.62 4.47
C PRO A 929 42.53 10.87 3.82
N ILE A 930 42.07 10.74 2.58
CA ILE A 930 41.25 11.74 1.89
C ILE A 930 39.78 11.40 2.21
N THR A 931 39.16 12.18 3.09
CA THR A 931 37.71 12.12 3.36
C THR A 931 36.96 12.82 2.23
N LYS A 932 36.09 12.09 1.52
CA LYS A 932 35.07 12.71 0.65
C LYS A 932 33.84 13.02 1.49
N LYS A 933 33.75 14.26 1.96
CA LYS A 933 32.55 14.84 2.57
C LYS A 933 31.39 14.75 1.56
N LYS A 934 30.27 14.11 1.92
CA LYS A 934 29.00 14.29 1.22
C LYS A 934 28.63 15.77 1.31
N SER A 935 28.44 16.43 0.18
CA SER A 935 27.98 17.83 0.15
C SER A 935 26.49 17.88 0.51
N PRO A 936 26.06 18.83 1.35
CA PRO A 936 24.64 19.03 1.63
C PRO A 936 23.90 19.43 0.34
N ILE A 937 22.66 18.94 0.21
CA ILE A 937 21.73 19.35 -0.85
C ILE A 937 21.23 20.76 -0.48
N ILE A 938 21.32 21.69 -1.42
CA ILE A 938 20.90 23.09 -1.23
C ILE A 938 19.92 23.42 -2.36
N GLU A 939 18.77 24.00 -2.01
CA GLU A 939 17.77 24.43 -2.99
C GLU A 939 18.33 25.46 -3.98
N ALA A 940 17.95 25.32 -5.25
CA ALA A 940 18.33 26.25 -6.30
C ALA A 940 17.46 27.51 -6.25
N GLN A 941 18.06 28.67 -6.05
CA GLN A 941 17.35 29.97 -6.03
C GLN A 941 17.58 30.80 -7.29
N GLY A 942 18.28 30.26 -8.28
CA GLY A 942 18.48 30.90 -9.59
C GLY A 942 19.10 29.96 -10.62
N TRP A 943 19.29 30.46 -11.84
CA TRP A 943 19.99 29.74 -12.91
C TRP A 943 20.97 30.66 -13.65
N ILE A 944 22.06 30.09 -14.14
CA ILE A 944 23.06 30.75 -14.99
C ILE A 944 23.22 29.99 -16.29
N ILE A 945 23.75 30.65 -17.33
CA ILE A 945 24.19 29.97 -18.55
C ILE A 945 25.71 29.96 -18.53
N ASN A 946 26.31 28.76 -18.54
CA ASN A 946 27.77 28.62 -18.53
C ASN A 946 28.38 28.96 -19.91
N GLU A 947 29.72 28.97 -19.98
CA GLU A 947 30.46 29.34 -21.20
C GLU A 947 30.19 28.40 -22.40
N GLN A 948 29.59 27.24 -22.16
CA GLN A 948 29.20 26.24 -23.15
C GLN A 948 27.72 26.38 -23.57
N GLY A 949 26.98 27.36 -23.04
CA GLY A 949 25.58 27.59 -23.36
C GLY A 949 24.59 26.70 -22.60
N ILE A 950 25.03 26.02 -21.54
CA ILE A 950 24.21 25.10 -20.73
C ILE A 950 23.64 25.87 -19.53
N VAL A 951 22.35 25.66 -19.25
CA VAL A 951 21.68 26.22 -18.08
C VAL A 951 22.04 25.41 -16.83
N GLU A 952 22.60 26.06 -15.82
CA GLU A 952 22.94 25.47 -14.52
C GLU A 952 22.14 26.14 -13.39
N LEU A 953 21.58 25.34 -12.49
CA LEU A 953 20.86 25.79 -11.30
C LEU A 953 21.86 26.15 -10.18
N VAL A 954 21.71 27.31 -9.55
CA VAL A 954 22.61 27.81 -8.51
C VAL A 954 21.85 28.31 -7.28
N PRO A 955 22.39 28.18 -6.06
CA PRO A 955 21.71 28.58 -4.83
C PRO A 955 21.61 30.10 -4.65
N TYR A 956 22.46 30.92 -5.30
CA TYR A 956 22.31 32.38 -5.38
C TYR A 956 22.98 32.91 -6.66
N PRO A 957 22.31 33.70 -7.51
CA PRO A 957 22.97 34.35 -8.65
C PRO A 957 23.95 35.42 -8.16
N ALA A 958 25.25 35.22 -8.37
CA ALA A 958 26.29 36.14 -7.91
C ALA A 958 26.15 37.53 -8.56
N GLN A 959 26.00 38.57 -7.73
CA GLN A 959 26.16 39.96 -8.18
C GLN A 959 27.64 40.30 -8.38
N GLY A 960 28.07 40.31 -9.65
CA GLY A 960 28.95 41.34 -10.22
C GLY A 960 30.47 41.13 -10.23
N ASN A 961 31.06 41.25 -11.42
CA ASN A 961 32.21 42.12 -11.67
C ASN A 961 32.32 42.47 -13.16
N TYR A 962 31.57 43.50 -13.57
CA TYR A 962 31.85 44.19 -14.84
C TYR A 962 32.99 45.18 -14.64
N SER A 963 34.11 44.97 -15.32
CA SER A 963 35.13 46.00 -15.50
C SER A 963 34.98 46.69 -16.86
N SER A 964 34.37 47.88 -16.78
CA SER A 964 34.62 49.12 -17.54
C SER A 964 34.93 49.07 -19.04
N TRP A 965 34.04 49.65 -19.85
CA TRP A 965 34.39 50.81 -20.71
C TRP A 965 33.23 51.83 -20.73
N ASN A 966 33.56 53.06 -20.31
CA ASN A 966 32.97 54.38 -20.57
C ASN A 966 31.78 54.46 -21.57
N SER A 967 30.79 55.33 -21.43
CA SER A 967 30.61 56.51 -20.59
C SER A 967 29.22 57.13 -20.85
N SER A 968 28.68 57.78 -19.81
CA SER A 968 28.01 59.07 -19.87
C SER A 968 26.46 59.14 -19.84
N PHE A 969 26.02 59.86 -18.80
CA PHE A 969 24.87 60.77 -18.67
C PHE A 969 23.46 60.27 -18.28
N ASN A 970 23.14 60.62 -17.02
CA ASN A 970 21.98 61.35 -16.50
C ASN A 970 20.62 60.67 -16.25
N TYR A 971 20.30 60.57 -14.94
CA TYR A 971 19.09 61.05 -14.26
C TYR A 971 17.76 61.10 -15.05
N SER A 972 16.77 60.29 -14.64
CA SER A 972 15.71 60.71 -13.70
C SER A 972 14.52 59.73 -13.63
N CYS A 973 14.25 59.19 -12.44
CA CYS A 973 12.95 59.18 -11.72
C CYS A 973 11.63 58.87 -12.48
N PHE A 974 10.95 57.74 -12.20
CA PHE A 974 9.79 57.60 -11.28
C PHE A 974 9.03 56.27 -11.49
N ARG A 975 8.53 55.73 -10.37
CA ARG A 975 7.48 54.71 -10.11
C ARG A 975 6.59 54.28 -11.29
N GLU A 976 6.37 52.97 -11.42
CA GLU A 976 5.29 52.23 -10.74
C GLU A 976 5.72 50.78 -10.51
#